data_AF-H3B2G0-F1
#
_entry.id   AF-H3B2G0-F1
#
_cell.length_a   1.000
_cell.length_b   1.000
_cell.length_c   1.000
_cell.angle_alpha   90.00
_cell.angle_beta   90.00
_cell.angle_gamma   90.00
#
_symmetry.space_group_name_H-M   'P 1'
#
loop_
_entity.id
_entity.type
_entity.pdbx_description
1 polymer ?
#
loop_
_entity_poly.entity_id
_entity_poly.type
_entity_poly.pdbx_seq_one_letter_code
_entity_poly.pdbx_strand_id
1 'polypeptide(L)'
;MISLCLFLLESSVAFCIDSPPNLRKTLTQKKKKSLEIKFKLKTAQGGGHRTLLYGHAVLLRHSYSGMYLCCLSTSRSSTDKLAFDVGLQEDTTGEACWWTIHPASKQRSEGEKVRVGDDLILVSVSSERYLHLSYGNGSLHVDAAFQQTLWSVAPISSGSEVAQGYLIGGDVLRLLHGHMDECLTVPSGEHGEEQRRTVHYEGGAVSIHARSLWRLETLRVAWSGSHIRWGQPFRLRHVTTGKYLSLMDDKGLLLMDKEKADVKSTAFCFRSSKEKLDFGIRKEVDGMGVPEIKYGDSLSYIQHVDTGLWLTYQSVDAKSVRMGSVQRKAIMHHEGHMDDGLTLSRSQHEESRTARVIRSTVFLFNKFIRGLDALSKKGKSSNIYLPIESVSLSLQDLIGYFQPPDEHLEHEDKQNRLRALKNRQNLFQEEGMINLALECINRLHIYSSAAHFADVAGKEAGEAWKSILNSLYELLVAALIRGNRKNCAQFSGSLDWLISRLERLEASSGILEVLHCVLVESPEALNIIKEGHIKSIISLLDKHGRNHKVLDVLCSLCVCHGVAVRSNQHLICDNLLPGRDLLLQTRLVNHVSSMQPNIFLGISEGSAQYRKWYYELIVDQVEPFVTAEATHLRVGWASTDGYSPYPGGGEGWGGNGVGDDLYSYGFDGLHLWSGCIARTVNSPNQHLLKAEDVISCCLDLSAPSISFRINGQPVQGMFENFNTDGLFFPVVSFSAGVKVRFLLGGRHGEFKFLPPHGYAPCFEALLPKEKMRVEHNKEYKQDHSGMRDLLGPTISLTQAAFTPTPVDTSQIVLPPHLERIREKLAENIHELWVMNKIELGWTFGPVRDDNKRQHPCLVEFSKLPEQERNYNLQMSLETLKTLLALGCHVGIADEHAEDKVKKLKLPTKYQLPSEYKPAPMDLSHLKLTSAQEAMVDKLAENAHNVWARDRIRQGWTYGIQQVGTFF
;
A
#
# COMPACT_ATOMS: atom_id res chain seq x y z
N MET A 1 -39.47 -26.91 -8.62
CA MET A 1 -38.10 -27.41 -8.27
C MET A 1 -37.24 -27.68 -9.52
N ILE A 2 -37.85 -28.26 -10.57
CA ILE A 2 -37.22 -28.68 -11.83
C ILE A 2 -36.29 -27.61 -12.46
N SER A 3 -36.60 -26.31 -12.34
CA SER A 3 -35.84 -25.21 -12.96
C SER A 3 -34.32 -25.11 -12.67
N LEU A 4 -33.80 -25.70 -11.59
CA LEU A 4 -32.34 -25.76 -11.31
C LEU A 4 -31.70 -27.08 -11.76
N CYS A 5 -32.53 -28.05 -12.15
CA CYS A 5 -32.11 -29.38 -12.54
C CYS A 5 -32.01 -29.50 -14.08
N LEU A 6 -32.23 -28.40 -14.80
CA LEU A 6 -32.27 -28.38 -16.26
C LEU A 6 -30.89 -28.11 -16.85
N PHE A 7 -30.34 -29.13 -17.50
CA PHE A 7 -29.13 -29.03 -18.33
C PHE A 7 -29.48 -29.09 -19.81
N LEU A 8 -28.81 -28.26 -20.60
CA LEU A 8 -28.84 -28.24 -22.05
C LEU A 8 -27.62 -28.98 -22.60
N LEU A 9 -27.84 -29.81 -23.60
CA LEU A 9 -26.77 -30.43 -24.39
C LEU A 9 -26.32 -29.41 -25.45
N GLU A 10 -25.20 -28.73 -25.24
CA GLU A 10 -24.69 -27.75 -26.21
C GLU A 10 -23.85 -28.39 -27.32
N SER A 11 -23.03 -29.37 -26.97
CA SER A 11 -22.12 -30.01 -27.92
C SER A 11 -21.93 -31.49 -27.60
N SER A 12 -21.76 -32.27 -28.67
CA SER A 12 -21.36 -33.68 -28.62
C SER A 12 -20.32 -33.92 -29.70
N VAL A 13 -19.15 -34.43 -29.30
CA VAL A 13 -18.01 -34.68 -30.19
C VAL A 13 -17.45 -36.07 -29.93
N ALA A 14 -17.06 -36.77 -31.00
CA ALA A 14 -16.37 -38.04 -30.88
C ALA A 14 -15.01 -37.87 -30.19
N PHE A 15 -14.75 -38.69 -29.17
CA PHE A 15 -13.50 -38.66 -28.42
C PHE A 15 -12.53 -39.72 -28.99
N CYS A 16 -11.46 -39.29 -29.66
CA CYS A 16 -10.42 -40.20 -30.17
C CYS A 16 -9.24 -40.26 -29.21
N ILE A 17 -9.08 -41.39 -28.51
CA ILE A 17 -7.85 -41.75 -27.79
C ILE A 17 -6.96 -42.52 -28.78
N ASP A 18 -6.34 -41.85 -29.74
CA ASP A 18 -5.30 -42.47 -30.58
C ASP A 18 -4.07 -41.56 -30.66
N SER A 19 -3.17 -41.73 -29.71
CA SER A 19 -1.75 -41.46 -29.93
C SER A 19 -0.91 -42.61 -29.38
N PRO A 20 0.04 -43.17 -30.18
CA PRO A 20 0.77 -44.38 -29.81
C PRO A 20 1.76 -44.14 -28.65
N PRO A 21 2.12 -45.18 -27.88
CA PRO A 21 2.85 -45.10 -26.60
C PRO A 21 4.35 -44.73 -26.73
N ASN A 22 4.78 -44.12 -27.84
CA ASN A 22 6.19 -43.79 -28.08
C ASN A 22 6.57 -42.31 -27.85
N LEU A 23 5.64 -41.46 -27.40
CA LEU A 23 5.93 -40.05 -27.06
C LEU A 23 6.08 -39.76 -25.56
N ARG A 24 6.21 -40.78 -24.70
CA ARG A 24 6.44 -40.62 -23.25
C ARG A 24 7.91 -40.57 -22.82
N LYS A 25 8.88 -40.72 -23.73
CA LYS A 25 10.32 -40.84 -23.38
C LYS A 25 11.24 -39.66 -23.76
N THR A 26 10.72 -38.54 -24.26
CA THR A 26 11.56 -37.41 -24.72
C THR A 26 11.17 -36.04 -24.15
N LEU A 27 10.76 -35.98 -22.88
CA LEU A 27 10.53 -34.71 -22.17
C LEU A 27 11.10 -34.74 -20.75
N THR A 28 12.41 -34.94 -20.64
CA THR A 28 13.21 -34.38 -19.54
C THR A 28 14.22 -33.40 -20.17
N GLN A 29 14.22 -32.17 -19.65
CA GLN A 29 15.05 -31.02 -20.08
C GLN A 29 14.56 -30.21 -21.30
N LYS A 30 13.77 -29.16 -21.06
CA LYS A 30 14.17 -27.73 -21.24
C LYS A 30 12.97 -26.77 -21.15
N LYS A 31 13.14 -25.77 -20.27
CA LYS A 31 12.54 -24.42 -20.22
C LYS A 31 11.03 -24.25 -20.49
N LYS A 32 10.33 -23.88 -19.40
CA LYS A 32 9.07 -23.11 -19.37
C LYS A 32 9.08 -21.98 -20.43
N LYS A 33 8.35 -22.19 -21.52
CA LYS A 33 7.75 -21.12 -22.33
C LYS A 33 6.40 -21.66 -22.83
N SER A 34 5.38 -20.85 -22.61
CA SER A 34 4.00 -21.01 -23.07
C SER A 34 3.95 -21.64 -24.47
N LEU A 35 3.45 -22.88 -24.54
CA LEU A 35 3.12 -23.59 -25.75
C LEU A 35 1.80 -24.28 -25.46
N GLU A 36 0.72 -23.60 -25.84
CA GLU A 36 -0.62 -24.16 -25.97
C GLU A 36 -0.54 -25.44 -26.80
N ILE A 37 -0.69 -26.59 -26.15
CA ILE A 37 -1.00 -27.84 -26.83
C ILE A 37 -2.43 -27.67 -27.34
N LYS A 38 -2.56 -27.30 -28.62
CA LYS A 38 -3.83 -27.39 -29.35
C LYS A 38 -4.29 -28.85 -29.33
N PHE A 39 -5.20 -29.17 -28.41
CA PHE A 39 -6.07 -30.32 -28.53
C PHE A 39 -6.81 -30.20 -29.87
N LYS A 40 -6.47 -31.07 -30.83
CA LYS A 40 -7.27 -31.24 -32.05
C LYS A 40 -8.52 -32.05 -31.70
N LEU A 41 -9.42 -31.48 -30.90
CA LEU A 41 -10.85 -31.72 -31.10
C LEU A 41 -11.15 -31.18 -32.50
N LYS A 42 -11.37 -32.05 -33.47
CA LYS A 42 -11.96 -31.63 -34.75
C LYS A 42 -13.35 -31.08 -34.43
N THR A 43 -13.45 -29.78 -34.17
CA THR A 43 -14.68 -29.03 -34.37
C THR A 43 -14.94 -29.00 -35.87
N ALA A 44 -15.42 -30.13 -36.39
CA ALA A 44 -16.11 -30.11 -37.67
C ALA A 44 -17.29 -29.15 -37.49
N GLN A 45 -17.26 -28.07 -38.29
CA GLN A 45 -18.32 -27.08 -38.55
C GLN A 45 -19.68 -27.45 -37.94
N GLY A 46 -20.26 -26.51 -37.19
CA GLY A 46 -21.55 -26.62 -36.51
C GLY A 46 -22.63 -27.24 -37.40
N GLY A 47 -22.87 -28.53 -37.19
CA GLY A 47 -24.00 -29.25 -37.78
C GLY A 47 -25.15 -29.17 -36.78
N GLY A 48 -26.29 -28.62 -37.20
CA GLY A 48 -27.51 -28.59 -36.39
C GLY A 48 -27.94 -29.99 -35.94
N HIS A 49 -28.61 -30.04 -34.77
CA HIS A 49 -29.18 -31.22 -34.09
C HIS A 49 -28.52 -32.57 -34.39
N ARG A 50 -27.35 -32.83 -33.77
CA ARG A 50 -26.65 -34.12 -33.87
C ARG A 50 -27.25 -35.16 -32.90
N THR A 51 -27.26 -36.42 -33.31
CA THR A 51 -27.66 -37.54 -32.44
C THR A 51 -26.54 -37.88 -31.44
N LEU A 52 -26.91 -38.09 -30.18
CA LEU A 52 -25.99 -38.48 -29.13
C LEU A 52 -25.65 -39.99 -29.23
N LEU A 53 -24.36 -40.31 -29.24
CA LEU A 53 -23.85 -41.68 -29.29
C LEU A 53 -23.06 -42.02 -28.02
N TYR A 54 -23.09 -43.30 -27.62
CA TYR A 54 -22.18 -43.80 -26.58
C TYR A 54 -20.71 -43.63 -27.05
N GLY A 55 -19.86 -43.13 -26.15
CA GLY A 55 -18.43 -42.88 -26.39
C GLY A 55 -18.12 -41.43 -26.80
N HIS A 56 -19.14 -40.61 -27.02
CA HIS A 56 -18.95 -39.18 -27.26
C HIS A 56 -18.68 -38.43 -25.96
N ALA A 57 -17.87 -37.37 -26.07
CA ALA A 57 -17.77 -36.34 -25.05
C ALA A 57 -18.91 -35.34 -25.23
N VAL A 58 -19.58 -34.99 -24.12
CA VAL A 58 -20.68 -34.03 -24.07
C VAL A 58 -20.32 -32.83 -23.20
N LEU A 59 -20.90 -31.70 -23.59
CA LEU A 59 -20.86 -30.45 -22.83
C LEU A 59 -22.25 -30.15 -22.28
N LEU A 60 -22.35 -30.13 -20.95
CA LEU A 60 -23.60 -29.88 -20.22
C LEU A 60 -23.62 -28.44 -19.71
N ARG A 61 -24.59 -27.65 -20.18
CA ARG A 61 -24.79 -26.27 -19.76
C ARG A 61 -26.02 -26.15 -18.87
N HIS A 62 -25.88 -25.59 -17.68
CA HIS A 62 -27.02 -25.32 -16.82
C HIS A 62 -27.88 -24.21 -17.44
N SER A 63 -29.12 -24.55 -17.79
CA SER A 63 -30.02 -23.72 -18.61
C SER A 63 -30.26 -22.31 -18.05
N TYR A 64 -30.22 -22.16 -16.73
CA TYR A 64 -30.57 -20.92 -16.08
C TYR A 64 -29.37 -20.00 -15.78
N SER A 65 -28.25 -20.54 -15.27
CA SER A 65 -27.05 -19.73 -15.02
C SER A 65 -26.23 -19.51 -16.30
N GLY A 66 -26.40 -20.37 -17.29
CA GLY A 66 -25.59 -20.37 -18.50
C GLY A 66 -24.18 -20.91 -18.30
N MET A 67 -23.85 -21.43 -17.11
CA MET A 67 -22.55 -22.02 -16.76
C MET A 67 -22.49 -23.51 -17.15
N TYR A 68 -21.27 -24.04 -17.27
CA TYR A 68 -20.99 -25.41 -17.66
C TYR A 68 -20.69 -26.31 -16.46
N LEU A 69 -21.18 -27.55 -16.50
CA LEU A 69 -20.89 -28.56 -15.48
C LEU A 69 -19.44 -29.04 -15.61
N CYS A 70 -18.68 -28.95 -14.53
CA CYS A 70 -17.25 -29.25 -14.52
C CYS A 70 -16.82 -30.05 -13.28
N CYS A 71 -15.73 -30.80 -13.46
CA CYS A 71 -15.00 -31.44 -12.36
C CYS A 71 -13.98 -30.43 -11.80
N LEU A 72 -14.16 -30.00 -10.57
CA LEU A 72 -13.29 -29.02 -9.90
C LEU A 72 -12.04 -29.69 -9.34
N SER A 73 -10.99 -28.90 -9.10
CA SER A 73 -9.76 -29.38 -8.44
C SER A 73 -9.87 -29.41 -6.90
N THR A 74 -10.98 -28.95 -6.34
CA THR A 74 -11.24 -28.94 -4.89
C THR A 74 -11.82 -30.27 -4.42
N SER A 75 -11.64 -30.58 -3.13
CA SER A 75 -12.15 -31.81 -2.49
C SER A 75 -12.83 -31.50 -1.15
N ARG A 76 -13.61 -30.41 -1.12
CA ARG A 76 -14.20 -29.85 0.10
C ARG A 76 -15.45 -30.61 0.57
N SER A 77 -16.17 -31.26 -0.35
CA SER A 77 -17.52 -31.77 -0.08
C SER A 77 -17.58 -33.25 0.29
N SER A 78 -16.55 -34.03 -0.05
CA SER A 78 -16.50 -35.48 0.14
C SER A 78 -15.70 -35.90 1.38
N THR A 79 -16.12 -36.97 2.06
CA THR A 79 -15.30 -37.65 3.08
C THR A 79 -14.11 -38.38 2.44
N ASP A 80 -14.24 -38.75 1.15
CA ASP A 80 -13.17 -39.30 0.34
C ASP A 80 -12.23 -38.20 -0.15
N LYS A 81 -10.98 -38.25 0.32
CA LYS A 81 -9.91 -37.31 -0.08
C LYS A 81 -9.50 -37.46 -1.54
N LEU A 82 -9.84 -38.60 -2.16
CA LEU A 82 -9.59 -38.88 -3.57
C LEU A 82 -10.82 -38.61 -4.44
N ALA A 83 -11.87 -37.95 -3.93
CA ALA A 83 -12.95 -37.43 -4.76
C ALA A 83 -12.70 -35.94 -5.07
N PHE A 84 -13.20 -35.51 -6.22
CA PHE A 84 -13.18 -34.11 -6.65
C PHE A 84 -14.59 -33.55 -6.56
N ASP A 85 -14.71 -32.28 -6.19
CA ASP A 85 -16.01 -31.61 -6.15
C ASP A 85 -16.53 -31.41 -7.59
N VAL A 86 -17.83 -31.56 -7.78
CA VAL A 86 -18.49 -31.25 -9.06
C VAL A 86 -19.17 -29.89 -8.94
N GLY A 87 -18.90 -28.99 -9.89
CA GLY A 87 -19.35 -27.61 -9.83
C GLY A 87 -19.73 -27.02 -11.18
N LEU A 88 -20.08 -25.74 -11.18
CA LEU A 88 -20.40 -24.97 -12.38
C LEU A 88 -19.32 -23.90 -12.61
N GLN A 89 -18.86 -23.73 -13.85
CA GLN A 89 -17.93 -22.67 -14.25
C GLN A 89 -18.43 -21.93 -15.50
N GLU A 90 -18.06 -20.65 -15.63
CA GLU A 90 -18.47 -19.81 -16.76
C GLU A 90 -17.68 -20.12 -18.04
N ASP A 91 -16.39 -20.43 -17.90
CA ASP A 91 -15.50 -20.69 -19.03
C ASP A 91 -15.54 -22.14 -19.51
N THR A 92 -15.55 -22.32 -20.84
CA THR A 92 -15.36 -23.63 -21.48
C THR A 92 -13.87 -23.99 -21.66
N THR A 93 -12.96 -23.17 -21.13
CA THR A 93 -11.52 -23.30 -21.38
C THR A 93 -10.93 -24.44 -20.56
N GLY A 94 -10.84 -25.63 -21.17
CA GLY A 94 -10.14 -26.79 -20.61
C GLY A 94 -10.92 -28.09 -20.71
N GLU A 95 -10.28 -29.18 -20.29
CA GLU A 95 -10.86 -30.54 -20.31
C GLU A 95 -11.88 -30.78 -19.20
N ALA A 96 -11.92 -29.92 -18.17
CA ALA A 96 -12.70 -30.15 -16.95
C ALA A 96 -14.22 -30.07 -17.11
N CYS A 97 -14.71 -29.42 -18.17
CA CYS A 97 -16.14 -29.29 -18.47
C CYS A 97 -16.71 -30.40 -19.36
N TRP A 98 -15.86 -31.34 -19.81
CA TRP A 98 -16.23 -32.40 -20.72
C TRP A 98 -16.47 -33.72 -19.99
N TRP A 99 -17.57 -34.39 -20.37
CA TRP A 99 -17.98 -35.68 -19.80
C TRP A 99 -18.16 -36.70 -20.92
N THR A 100 -17.55 -37.88 -20.85
CA THR A 100 -17.84 -38.98 -21.78
C THR A 100 -19.02 -39.81 -21.28
N ILE A 101 -19.83 -40.29 -22.24
CA ILE A 101 -21.01 -41.10 -21.95
C ILE A 101 -20.72 -42.56 -22.27
N HIS A 102 -20.87 -43.43 -21.27
CA HIS A 102 -20.71 -44.87 -21.41
C HIS A 102 -22.00 -45.62 -21.10
N PRO A 103 -22.23 -46.78 -21.75
CA PRO A 103 -23.41 -47.60 -21.49
C PRO A 103 -23.30 -48.24 -20.10
N ALA A 104 -24.41 -48.22 -19.35
CA ALA A 104 -24.47 -48.81 -18.01
C ALA A 104 -24.33 -50.34 -18.00
N SER A 105 -24.71 -51.00 -19.09
CA SER A 105 -24.67 -52.46 -19.21
C SER A 105 -24.29 -52.90 -20.62
N LYS A 106 -23.96 -54.18 -20.79
CA LYS A 106 -23.65 -54.79 -22.10
C LYS A 106 -24.85 -54.85 -23.07
N GLN A 107 -26.02 -54.33 -22.70
CA GLN A 107 -27.18 -54.23 -23.60
C GLN A 107 -27.02 -53.16 -24.69
N ARG A 108 -26.07 -52.23 -24.51
CA ARG A 108 -25.70 -51.18 -25.46
C ARG A 108 -24.20 -51.20 -25.66
N SER A 109 -23.75 -50.80 -26.85
CA SER A 109 -22.33 -50.74 -27.22
C SER A 109 -21.90 -49.32 -27.58
N GLU A 110 -20.59 -49.07 -27.51
CA GLU A 110 -19.98 -47.81 -27.98
C GLU A 110 -20.36 -47.53 -29.46
N GLY A 111 -20.72 -46.28 -29.76
CA GLY A 111 -21.22 -45.86 -31.08
C GLY A 111 -22.72 -46.06 -31.33
N GLU A 112 -23.45 -46.74 -30.44
CA GLU A 112 -24.92 -46.82 -30.53
C GLU A 112 -25.59 -45.50 -30.10
N LYS A 113 -26.82 -45.27 -30.60
CA LYS A 113 -27.62 -44.08 -30.25
C LYS A 113 -28.17 -44.20 -28.82
N VAL A 114 -27.97 -43.16 -28.02
CA VAL A 114 -28.59 -43.04 -26.70
C VAL A 114 -30.09 -42.81 -26.86
N ARG A 115 -30.91 -43.65 -26.22
CA ARG A 115 -32.38 -43.55 -26.25
C ARG A 115 -32.91 -42.87 -24.98
N VAL A 116 -34.14 -42.35 -25.07
CA VAL A 116 -34.86 -41.81 -23.91
C VAL A 116 -35.07 -42.93 -22.89
N GLY A 117 -34.67 -42.68 -21.64
CA GLY A 117 -34.78 -43.65 -20.55
C GLY A 117 -33.63 -44.67 -20.46
N ASP A 118 -32.61 -44.60 -21.33
CA ASP A 118 -31.38 -45.37 -21.15
C ASP A 118 -30.62 -44.87 -19.89
N ASP A 119 -30.04 -45.80 -19.13
CA ASP A 119 -29.15 -45.49 -18.01
C ASP A 119 -27.72 -45.23 -18.50
N LEU A 120 -27.13 -44.14 -18.02
CA LEU A 120 -25.82 -43.63 -18.46
C LEU A 120 -24.80 -43.65 -17.33
N ILE A 121 -23.55 -43.86 -17.71
CA ILE A 121 -22.38 -43.61 -16.87
C ILE A 121 -21.66 -42.38 -17.44
N LEU A 122 -21.45 -41.36 -16.61
CA LEU A 122 -20.73 -40.14 -16.98
C LEU A 122 -19.33 -40.16 -16.37
N VAL A 123 -18.31 -39.96 -17.21
CA VAL A 123 -16.90 -39.92 -16.80
C VAL A 123 -16.30 -38.57 -17.18
N SER A 124 -15.65 -37.91 -16.23
CA SER A 124 -14.94 -36.65 -16.48
C SER A 124 -13.73 -36.91 -17.38
N VAL A 125 -13.56 -36.09 -18.42
CA VAL A 125 -12.41 -36.17 -19.32
C VAL A 125 -11.11 -35.78 -18.63
N SER A 126 -11.12 -34.76 -17.76
CA SER A 126 -9.90 -34.25 -17.13
C SER A 126 -9.35 -35.14 -16.02
N SER A 127 -10.23 -35.80 -15.28
CA SER A 127 -9.87 -36.56 -14.08
C SER A 127 -10.05 -38.06 -14.23
N GLU A 128 -10.70 -38.52 -15.31
CA GLU A 128 -11.06 -39.93 -15.54
C GLU A 128 -11.88 -40.52 -14.37
N ARG A 129 -12.64 -39.67 -13.68
CA ARG A 129 -13.49 -40.06 -12.53
C ARG A 129 -14.96 -40.07 -12.92
N TYR A 130 -15.74 -40.96 -12.33
CA TYR A 130 -17.17 -41.05 -12.54
C TYR A 130 -17.92 -39.95 -11.81
N LEU A 131 -18.99 -39.44 -12.41
CA LEU A 131 -19.97 -38.64 -11.68
C LEU A 131 -20.68 -39.53 -10.67
N HIS A 132 -20.38 -39.33 -9.40
CA HIS A 132 -20.68 -40.25 -8.31
C HIS A 132 -21.63 -39.62 -7.30
N LEU A 133 -22.59 -40.42 -6.83
CA LEU A 133 -23.47 -40.06 -5.73
C LEU A 133 -22.93 -40.67 -4.43
N SER A 134 -22.26 -39.85 -3.62
CA SER A 134 -21.70 -40.26 -2.34
C SER A 134 -22.68 -40.03 -1.18
N TYR A 135 -22.52 -40.84 -0.14
CA TYR A 135 -23.26 -40.68 1.13
C TYR A 135 -22.27 -40.29 2.22
N GLY A 136 -22.41 -39.07 2.76
CA GLY A 136 -21.50 -38.51 3.76
C GLY A 136 -22.26 -37.74 4.83
N ASN A 137 -21.86 -37.86 6.10
CA ASN A 137 -22.41 -37.11 7.24
C ASN A 137 -23.95 -37.06 7.34
N GLY A 138 -24.65 -38.12 6.90
CA GLY A 138 -26.12 -38.18 6.95
C GLY A 138 -26.86 -37.46 5.82
N SER A 139 -26.14 -37.00 4.79
CA SER A 139 -26.70 -36.41 3.56
C SER A 139 -26.11 -37.02 2.29
N LEU A 140 -26.86 -36.90 1.18
CA LEU A 140 -26.41 -37.27 -0.15
C LEU A 140 -25.61 -36.12 -0.77
N HIS A 141 -24.46 -36.44 -1.35
CA HIS A 141 -23.56 -35.51 -2.03
C HIS A 141 -23.26 -36.01 -3.44
N VAL A 142 -22.92 -35.10 -4.35
CA VAL A 142 -22.50 -35.43 -5.72
C VAL A 142 -21.05 -35.00 -5.88
N ASP A 143 -20.17 -35.94 -6.19
CA ASP A 143 -18.74 -35.75 -6.37
C ASP A 143 -18.25 -36.50 -7.62
N ALA A 144 -16.97 -36.38 -7.93
CA ALA A 144 -16.31 -37.14 -8.98
C ALA A 144 -15.31 -38.11 -8.35
N ALA A 145 -15.65 -39.41 -8.36
CA ALA A 145 -14.93 -40.48 -7.66
C ALA A 145 -14.76 -41.75 -8.53
N PHE A 146 -14.16 -42.81 -7.98
CA PHE A 146 -13.90 -44.07 -8.70
C PHE A 146 -15.10 -45.01 -8.80
N GLN A 147 -16.17 -44.74 -8.04
CA GLN A 147 -17.37 -45.57 -8.03
C GLN A 147 -18.38 -45.09 -9.08
N GLN A 148 -18.93 -46.03 -9.85
CA GLN A 148 -19.92 -45.73 -10.88
C GLN A 148 -21.28 -45.42 -10.25
N THR A 149 -22.02 -44.48 -10.84
CA THR A 149 -23.43 -44.18 -10.51
C THR A 149 -24.24 -44.18 -11.80
N LEU A 150 -25.43 -44.78 -11.75
CA LEU A 150 -26.36 -44.82 -12.87
C LEU A 150 -27.14 -43.51 -12.95
N TRP A 151 -27.04 -42.81 -14.07
CA TRP A 151 -27.76 -41.57 -14.33
C TRP A 151 -28.79 -41.76 -15.43
N SER A 152 -30.06 -41.49 -15.13
CA SER A 152 -31.15 -41.54 -16.11
C SER A 152 -31.45 -40.17 -16.69
N VAL A 153 -31.62 -40.09 -18.00
CA VAL A 153 -31.93 -38.83 -18.70
C VAL A 153 -33.42 -38.77 -19.06
N ALA A 154 -34.10 -37.76 -18.50
CA ALA A 154 -35.50 -37.47 -18.83
C ALA A 154 -35.59 -36.27 -19.80
N PRO A 155 -36.26 -36.40 -20.96
CA PRO A 155 -36.47 -35.28 -21.88
C PRO A 155 -37.45 -34.30 -21.26
N ILE A 156 -37.07 -33.02 -21.22
CA ILE A 156 -37.92 -31.96 -20.66
C ILE A 156 -38.60 -31.13 -21.76
N SER A 157 -37.87 -30.79 -22.81
CA SER A 157 -38.32 -30.04 -23.97
C SER A 157 -37.49 -30.47 -25.19
N SER A 158 -38.05 -30.30 -26.39
CA SER A 158 -37.31 -30.46 -27.65
C SER A 158 -37.04 -29.09 -28.29
N GLY A 159 -35.93 -28.91 -29.01
CA GLY A 159 -35.65 -27.67 -29.74
C GLY A 159 -36.23 -27.65 -31.16
N SER A 160 -36.47 -28.82 -31.76
CA SER A 160 -36.89 -28.95 -33.17
C SER A 160 -38.39 -28.80 -33.39
N GLU A 161 -39.21 -28.96 -32.34
CA GLU A 161 -40.67 -29.01 -32.41
C GLU A 161 -41.37 -27.88 -31.62
N VAL A 162 -40.61 -26.87 -31.18
CA VAL A 162 -41.16 -25.73 -30.43
C VAL A 162 -41.80 -24.72 -31.38
N ALA A 163 -43.13 -24.60 -31.30
CA ALA A 163 -43.85 -23.53 -32.01
C ALA A 163 -43.57 -22.16 -31.38
N GLN A 164 -43.15 -21.18 -32.20
CA GLN A 164 -42.88 -19.82 -31.74
C GLN A 164 -44.17 -19.10 -31.30
N GLY A 165 -44.12 -18.39 -30.17
CA GLY A 165 -45.23 -17.59 -29.65
C GLY A 165 -46.27 -18.35 -28.81
N TYR A 166 -46.09 -19.66 -28.60
CA TYR A 166 -47.00 -20.49 -27.80
C TYR A 166 -46.48 -20.71 -26.38
N LEU A 167 -47.41 -20.92 -25.44
CA LEU A 167 -47.12 -21.17 -24.04
C LEU A 167 -46.53 -22.57 -23.83
N ILE A 168 -45.41 -22.63 -23.13
CA ILE A 168 -44.73 -23.87 -22.76
C ILE A 168 -44.62 -23.98 -21.23
N GLY A 169 -44.66 -25.21 -20.73
CA GLY A 169 -44.44 -25.44 -19.31
C GLY A 169 -43.05 -25.00 -18.85
N GLY A 170 -42.98 -24.36 -17.68
CA GLY A 170 -41.75 -23.79 -17.15
C GLY A 170 -41.48 -22.33 -17.57
N ASP A 171 -42.26 -21.76 -18.48
CA ASP A 171 -42.16 -20.35 -18.83
C ASP A 171 -42.49 -19.44 -17.63
N VAL A 172 -41.86 -18.27 -17.63
CA VAL A 172 -42.17 -17.16 -16.71
C VAL A 172 -42.97 -16.12 -17.47
N LEU A 173 -44.13 -15.77 -16.95
CA LEU A 173 -45.13 -14.95 -17.61
C LEU A 173 -45.81 -13.96 -16.65
N ARG A 174 -46.49 -12.99 -17.23
CA ARG A 174 -47.40 -12.06 -16.57
C ARG A 174 -48.83 -12.41 -16.96
N LEU A 175 -49.72 -12.38 -15.98
CA LEU A 175 -51.16 -12.60 -16.14
C LEU A 175 -51.82 -11.22 -16.20
N LEU A 176 -52.22 -10.79 -17.39
CA LEU A 176 -52.84 -9.49 -17.64
C LEU A 176 -54.35 -9.66 -17.71
N HIS A 177 -55.09 -8.77 -17.07
CA HIS A 177 -56.55 -8.75 -17.09
C HIS A 177 -57.04 -7.93 -18.29
N GLY A 178 -57.74 -8.59 -19.22
CA GLY A 178 -57.83 -8.22 -20.64
C GLY A 178 -58.43 -6.85 -21.00
N HIS A 179 -59.07 -6.14 -20.06
CA HIS A 179 -59.71 -4.85 -20.32
C HIS A 179 -59.18 -3.67 -19.50
N MET A 180 -58.34 -3.89 -18.47
CA MET A 180 -58.00 -2.84 -17.49
C MET A 180 -56.51 -2.50 -17.35
N ASP A 181 -55.63 -3.07 -18.18
CA ASP A 181 -54.16 -2.96 -18.03
C ASP A 181 -53.69 -3.28 -16.58
N GLU A 182 -54.46 -4.17 -15.93
CA GLU A 182 -54.20 -4.68 -14.58
C GLU A 182 -53.47 -6.02 -14.70
N CYS A 183 -52.55 -6.29 -13.78
CA CYS A 183 -51.83 -7.56 -13.73
C CYS A 183 -51.95 -8.24 -12.37
N LEU A 184 -51.94 -9.57 -12.35
CA LEU A 184 -51.95 -10.35 -11.12
C LEU A 184 -50.61 -10.18 -10.40
N THR A 185 -50.63 -9.67 -9.18
CA THR A 185 -49.44 -9.32 -8.41
C THR A 185 -49.60 -9.58 -6.91
N VAL A 186 -48.52 -9.34 -6.18
CA VAL A 186 -48.36 -9.50 -4.73
C VAL A 186 -47.94 -8.15 -4.13
N PRO A 187 -48.32 -7.81 -2.88
CA PRO A 187 -47.89 -6.58 -2.24
C PRO A 187 -46.36 -6.38 -2.22
N SER A 188 -45.94 -5.11 -2.17
CA SER A 188 -44.53 -4.71 -2.08
C SER A 188 -43.82 -5.27 -0.83
N GLY A 189 -42.49 -5.32 -0.89
CA GLY A 189 -41.62 -5.79 0.20
C GLY A 189 -41.60 -4.93 1.46
N GLU A 190 -42.13 -3.71 1.38
CA GLU A 190 -42.34 -2.87 2.57
C GLU A 190 -43.46 -3.40 3.48
N HIS A 191 -44.38 -4.19 2.93
CA HIS A 191 -45.43 -4.84 3.70
C HIS A 191 -44.91 -6.17 4.28
N GLY A 192 -45.30 -6.48 5.51
CA GLY A 192 -44.81 -7.66 6.24
C GLY A 192 -45.02 -9.00 5.50
N GLU A 193 -44.24 -10.02 5.87
CA GLU A 193 -44.24 -11.34 5.21
C GLU A 193 -45.63 -11.98 5.10
N GLU A 194 -46.53 -11.71 6.05
CA GLU A 194 -47.90 -12.25 6.03
C GLU A 194 -48.77 -11.54 4.98
N GLN A 195 -48.61 -10.23 4.83
CA GLN A 195 -49.36 -9.45 3.85
C GLN A 195 -48.90 -9.77 2.42
N ARG A 196 -47.61 -10.08 2.23
CA ARG A 196 -47.07 -10.63 0.97
C ARG A 196 -47.58 -12.03 0.59
N ARG A 197 -48.46 -12.65 1.39
CA ARG A 197 -49.14 -13.91 1.00
C ARG A 197 -50.42 -13.68 0.21
N THR A 198 -50.96 -12.48 0.26
CA THR A 198 -52.20 -12.12 -0.44
C THR A 198 -51.93 -11.79 -1.91
N VAL A 199 -52.95 -11.97 -2.75
CA VAL A 199 -52.85 -11.78 -4.21
C VAL A 199 -53.88 -10.75 -4.66
N HIS A 200 -53.45 -9.81 -5.51
CA HIS A 200 -54.25 -8.69 -5.97
C HIS A 200 -54.06 -8.43 -7.47
N TYR A 201 -54.98 -7.69 -8.06
CA TYR A 201 -54.82 -7.02 -9.34
C TYR A 201 -54.43 -5.56 -9.09
N GLU A 202 -53.37 -5.11 -9.78
CA GLU A 202 -52.88 -3.74 -9.73
C GLU A 202 -52.52 -3.29 -11.16
N GLY A 203 -52.96 -2.09 -11.53
CA GLY A 203 -52.68 -1.49 -12.82
C GLY A 203 -51.41 -0.62 -12.84
N GLY A 204 -50.99 -0.22 -14.04
CA GLY A 204 -49.88 0.73 -14.23
C GLY A 204 -48.51 0.08 -14.20
N ALA A 205 -47.54 0.70 -13.51
CA ALA A 205 -46.12 0.33 -13.56
C ALA A 205 -45.81 -1.10 -13.06
N VAL A 206 -46.75 -1.77 -12.38
CA VAL A 206 -46.54 -3.12 -11.86
C VAL A 206 -46.36 -4.17 -12.95
N SER A 207 -46.91 -3.89 -14.14
CA SER A 207 -46.76 -4.74 -15.33
C SER A 207 -45.30 -4.86 -15.79
N ILE A 208 -44.40 -3.98 -15.34
CA ILE A 208 -42.95 -4.06 -15.63
C ILE A 208 -42.12 -4.46 -14.39
N HIS A 209 -42.72 -4.66 -13.23
CA HIS A 209 -42.02 -5.02 -11.99
C HIS A 209 -41.83 -6.55 -11.84
N ALA A 210 -40.93 -6.96 -10.94
CA ALA A 210 -40.66 -8.38 -10.68
C ALA A 210 -41.81 -9.09 -9.94
N ARG A 211 -42.58 -8.37 -9.13
CA ARG A 211 -43.73 -8.87 -8.34
C ARG A 211 -44.96 -9.30 -9.15
N SER A 212 -44.96 -9.11 -10.47
CA SER A 212 -46.03 -9.61 -11.37
C SER A 212 -45.61 -10.87 -12.13
N LEU A 213 -44.42 -11.42 -11.85
CA LEU A 213 -43.88 -12.60 -12.54
C LEU A 213 -44.32 -13.91 -11.89
N TRP A 214 -44.95 -14.75 -12.71
CA TRP A 214 -45.42 -16.08 -12.34
C TRP A 214 -44.74 -17.14 -13.20
N ARG A 215 -44.34 -18.25 -12.59
CA ARG A 215 -43.81 -19.43 -13.27
C ARG A 215 -44.86 -20.52 -13.29
N LEU A 216 -45.10 -21.09 -14.46
CA LEU A 216 -45.99 -22.22 -14.64
C LEU A 216 -45.19 -23.52 -14.47
N GLU A 217 -45.45 -24.29 -13.41
CA GLU A 217 -44.83 -25.60 -13.20
C GLU A 217 -45.87 -26.71 -13.45
N THR A 218 -45.67 -27.56 -14.46
CA THR A 218 -46.54 -28.70 -14.73
C THR A 218 -46.43 -29.77 -13.64
N LEU A 219 -47.45 -30.61 -13.47
CA LEU A 219 -47.40 -31.75 -12.54
C LEU A 219 -46.51 -32.92 -13.04
N ARG A 220 -46.10 -32.88 -14.32
CA ARG A 220 -45.21 -33.87 -14.95
C ARG A 220 -43.74 -33.54 -14.74
N VAL A 221 -42.88 -34.57 -14.74
CA VAL A 221 -41.42 -34.42 -14.70
C VAL A 221 -40.87 -34.43 -16.14
N ALA A 222 -40.98 -35.56 -16.83
CA ALA A 222 -40.67 -35.67 -18.25
C ALA A 222 -41.69 -34.86 -19.07
N TRP A 223 -41.20 -34.21 -20.14
CA TRP A 223 -41.99 -33.32 -21.00
C TRP A 223 -42.69 -32.19 -20.24
N SER A 224 -42.12 -31.75 -19.11
CA SER A 224 -42.63 -30.59 -18.37
C SER A 224 -42.51 -29.28 -19.13
N GLY A 225 -41.65 -29.22 -20.16
CA GLY A 225 -41.55 -28.16 -21.15
C GLY A 225 -42.28 -28.46 -22.46
N SER A 226 -43.38 -29.21 -22.42
CA SER A 226 -44.29 -29.36 -23.56
C SER A 226 -45.23 -28.16 -23.70
N HIS A 227 -45.89 -28.02 -24.86
CA HIS A 227 -46.93 -27.03 -25.08
C HIS A 227 -48.09 -27.25 -24.10
N ILE A 228 -48.48 -26.19 -23.41
CA ILE A 228 -49.61 -26.23 -22.47
C ILE A 228 -50.91 -26.25 -23.26
N ARG A 229 -51.78 -27.21 -22.93
CA ARG A 229 -53.10 -27.39 -23.53
C ARG A 229 -54.22 -26.94 -22.59
N TRP A 230 -55.38 -26.65 -23.14
CA TRP A 230 -56.58 -26.35 -22.37
C TRP A 230 -56.93 -27.52 -21.43
N GLY A 231 -57.27 -27.22 -20.18
CA GLY A 231 -57.62 -28.22 -19.16
C GLY A 231 -56.45 -29.01 -18.59
N GLN A 232 -55.19 -28.74 -18.99
CA GLN A 232 -54.02 -29.39 -18.42
C GLN A 232 -53.72 -28.82 -17.02
N PRO A 233 -53.54 -29.67 -15.98
CA PRO A 233 -53.25 -29.20 -14.64
C PRO A 233 -51.80 -28.74 -14.47
N PHE A 234 -51.61 -27.60 -13.81
CA PHE A 234 -50.33 -27.01 -13.45
C PHE A 234 -50.41 -26.31 -12.09
N ARG A 235 -49.25 -25.95 -11.54
CA ARG A 235 -49.09 -25.11 -10.35
C ARG A 235 -48.54 -23.76 -10.74
N LEU A 236 -49.05 -22.70 -10.11
CA LEU A 236 -48.51 -21.35 -10.26
C LEU A 236 -47.55 -21.05 -9.11
N ARG A 237 -46.33 -20.68 -9.47
CA ARG A 237 -45.30 -20.28 -8.51
C ARG A 237 -44.96 -18.81 -8.72
N HIS A 238 -45.06 -18.02 -7.66
CA HIS A 238 -44.62 -16.63 -7.70
C HIS A 238 -43.08 -16.59 -7.72
N VAL A 239 -42.45 -15.82 -8.61
CA VAL A 239 -41.00 -15.96 -8.85
C VAL A 239 -40.15 -15.40 -7.71
N THR A 240 -40.43 -14.18 -7.24
CA THR A 240 -39.59 -13.49 -6.24
C THR A 240 -39.78 -14.10 -4.84
N THR A 241 -41.03 -14.30 -4.40
CA THR A 241 -41.33 -14.95 -3.10
C THR A 241 -41.18 -16.47 -3.14
N GLY A 242 -41.19 -17.09 -4.34
CA GLY A 242 -41.02 -18.53 -4.61
C GLY A 242 -42.00 -19.46 -3.91
N LYS A 243 -43.11 -18.90 -3.44
CA LYS A 243 -44.28 -19.59 -2.88
C LYS A 243 -45.24 -20.00 -4.00
N TYR A 244 -46.08 -20.98 -3.73
CA TYR A 244 -47.10 -21.47 -4.66
C TYR A 244 -48.45 -20.84 -4.37
N LEU A 245 -49.19 -20.52 -5.43
CA LEU A 245 -50.60 -20.13 -5.30
C LEU A 245 -51.40 -21.35 -4.81
N SER A 246 -52.21 -21.15 -3.78
CA SER A 246 -52.99 -22.21 -3.14
C SER A 246 -54.36 -21.68 -2.74
N LEU A 247 -55.37 -22.54 -2.85
CA LEU A 247 -56.71 -22.31 -2.34
C LEU A 247 -56.87 -23.02 -0.99
N MET A 248 -57.14 -22.25 0.06
CA MET A 248 -57.42 -22.76 1.41
C MET A 248 -58.88 -23.22 1.55
N ASP A 249 -59.15 -24.04 2.56
CA ASP A 249 -60.49 -24.59 2.84
C ASP A 249 -61.56 -23.50 3.09
N ASP A 250 -61.15 -22.32 3.57
CA ASP A 250 -62.00 -21.14 3.77
C ASP A 250 -62.27 -20.33 2.49
N LYS A 251 -61.89 -20.87 1.31
CA LYS A 251 -61.92 -20.21 -0.01
C LYS A 251 -60.96 -19.01 -0.13
N GLY A 252 -59.99 -18.87 0.79
CA GLY A 252 -58.93 -17.87 0.71
C GLY A 252 -57.87 -18.24 -0.32
N LEU A 253 -57.59 -17.33 -1.26
CA LEU A 253 -56.47 -17.46 -2.21
C LEU A 253 -55.19 -16.87 -1.61
N LEU A 254 -54.20 -17.71 -1.30
CA LEU A 254 -52.97 -17.31 -0.63
C LEU A 254 -51.73 -17.99 -1.23
N LEU A 255 -50.56 -17.38 -0.98
CA LEU A 255 -49.27 -17.97 -1.30
C LEU A 255 -48.76 -18.86 -0.16
N MET A 256 -48.52 -20.13 -0.48
CA MET A 256 -48.04 -21.15 0.46
C MET A 256 -46.59 -21.53 0.20
N ASP A 257 -45.87 -21.84 1.28
CA ASP A 257 -44.53 -22.38 1.20
C ASP A 257 -44.53 -23.78 0.57
N LYS A 258 -43.39 -24.16 0.00
CA LYS A 258 -43.23 -25.39 -0.79
C LYS A 258 -43.61 -26.64 0.01
N GLU A 259 -43.33 -26.66 1.30
CA GLU A 259 -43.56 -27.79 2.20
C GLU A 259 -45.05 -28.02 2.47
N LYS A 260 -45.88 -26.99 2.32
CA LYS A 260 -47.34 -27.04 2.53
C LYS A 260 -48.13 -27.13 1.22
N ALA A 261 -47.47 -26.99 0.07
CA ALA A 261 -48.10 -26.94 -1.25
C ALA A 261 -48.35 -28.36 -1.82
N ASP A 262 -49.50 -28.93 -1.50
CA ASP A 262 -49.96 -30.22 -2.02
C ASP A 262 -50.62 -30.09 -3.42
N VAL A 263 -50.84 -31.22 -4.11
CA VAL A 263 -51.48 -31.20 -5.45
C VAL A 263 -52.92 -30.71 -5.35
N LYS A 264 -53.62 -31.04 -4.25
CA LYS A 264 -55.05 -30.78 -4.10
C LYS A 264 -55.37 -29.29 -4.02
N SER A 265 -54.59 -28.50 -3.29
CA SER A 265 -54.82 -27.06 -3.12
C SER A 265 -54.17 -26.18 -4.19
N THR A 266 -53.20 -26.70 -4.96
CA THR A 266 -52.37 -25.90 -5.89
C THR A 266 -52.54 -26.27 -7.36
N ALA A 267 -53.43 -27.20 -7.70
CA ALA A 267 -53.68 -27.60 -9.08
C ALA A 267 -54.69 -26.66 -9.76
N PHE A 268 -54.21 -25.91 -10.74
CA PHE A 268 -55.00 -25.03 -11.59
C PHE A 268 -54.92 -25.48 -13.05
N CYS A 269 -55.88 -25.08 -13.88
CA CYS A 269 -55.85 -25.30 -15.32
C CYS A 269 -56.36 -24.07 -16.08
N PHE A 270 -55.93 -23.93 -17.34
CA PHE A 270 -56.46 -22.93 -18.25
C PHE A 270 -57.69 -23.47 -18.98
N ARG A 271 -58.70 -22.62 -19.18
CA ARG A 271 -59.91 -22.92 -19.96
C ARG A 271 -60.14 -21.83 -20.99
N SER A 272 -60.67 -22.19 -22.16
CA SER A 272 -61.00 -21.26 -23.24
C SER A 272 -62.33 -20.53 -23.02
N SER A 273 -63.25 -21.15 -22.28
CA SER A 273 -64.55 -20.58 -21.88
C SER A 273 -64.96 -21.07 -20.49
N LYS A 274 -65.94 -20.40 -19.88
CA LYS A 274 -66.52 -20.77 -18.57
C LYS A 274 -67.58 -21.88 -18.65
N GLU A 275 -67.62 -22.63 -19.75
CA GLU A 275 -68.56 -23.73 -19.93
C GLU A 275 -68.15 -24.96 -19.11
N LYS A 276 -69.15 -25.65 -18.54
CA LYS A 276 -68.98 -26.92 -17.82
C LYS A 276 -68.74 -28.05 -18.83
N LEU A 277 -67.53 -28.11 -19.40
CA LEU A 277 -67.08 -29.27 -20.19
C LEU A 277 -66.57 -30.37 -19.27
N ASP A 278 -66.99 -31.61 -19.54
CA ASP A 278 -66.54 -32.82 -18.85
C ASP A 278 -65.01 -32.97 -18.90
N PHE A 279 -64.44 -33.40 -17.77
CA PHE A 279 -63.02 -33.79 -17.65
C PHE A 279 -62.79 -35.13 -18.36
N GLY A 280 -62.83 -35.12 -19.69
CA GLY A 280 -62.44 -36.29 -20.48
C GLY A 280 -61.01 -36.72 -20.12
N ILE A 281 -60.81 -38.02 -19.90
CA ILE A 281 -59.49 -38.62 -19.66
C ILE A 281 -58.61 -38.33 -20.89
N ARG A 282 -57.79 -37.29 -20.82
CA ARG A 282 -56.87 -36.95 -21.92
C ARG A 282 -55.68 -37.91 -21.88
N LYS A 283 -55.42 -38.58 -23.01
CA LYS A 283 -54.26 -39.46 -23.20
C LYS A 283 -52.97 -38.70 -22.90
N GLU A 284 -52.09 -39.36 -22.17
CA GLU A 284 -50.70 -38.96 -21.98
C GLU A 284 -50.03 -38.83 -23.35
N VAL A 285 -49.43 -37.67 -23.62
CA VAL A 285 -48.68 -37.43 -24.86
C VAL A 285 -47.20 -37.45 -24.50
N ASP A 286 -46.45 -38.30 -25.20
CA ASP A 286 -44.99 -38.27 -25.23
C ASP A 286 -44.56 -37.38 -26.41
N GLY A 287 -43.89 -36.26 -26.10
CA GLY A 287 -43.50 -35.24 -27.09
C GLY A 287 -43.95 -33.82 -26.71
N MET A 288 -43.74 -32.86 -27.62
CA MET A 288 -44.09 -31.45 -27.38
C MET A 288 -45.61 -31.19 -27.32
N GLY A 289 -46.44 -32.08 -27.90
CA GLY A 289 -47.89 -31.90 -27.96
C GLY A 289 -48.33 -30.80 -28.93
N VAL A 290 -49.64 -30.60 -29.05
CA VAL A 290 -50.22 -29.60 -29.95
C VAL A 290 -50.19 -28.20 -29.31
N PRO A 291 -49.67 -27.17 -30.00
CA PRO A 291 -49.63 -25.80 -29.50
C PRO A 291 -51.03 -25.15 -29.55
N GLU A 292 -51.68 -24.96 -28.39
CA GLU A 292 -53.04 -24.42 -28.29
C GLU A 292 -53.11 -22.96 -27.79
N ILE A 293 -52.30 -22.61 -26.78
CA ILE A 293 -52.37 -21.29 -26.11
C ILE A 293 -51.27 -20.37 -26.62
N LYS A 294 -51.63 -19.21 -27.18
CA LYS A 294 -50.72 -18.23 -27.76
C LYS A 294 -50.62 -16.97 -26.88
N TYR A 295 -49.40 -16.46 -26.70
CA TYR A 295 -49.17 -15.22 -25.97
C TYR A 295 -49.83 -14.02 -26.67
N GLY A 296 -50.45 -13.12 -25.90
CA GLY A 296 -51.16 -11.92 -26.39
C GLY A 296 -52.52 -12.18 -27.04
N ASP A 297 -52.65 -13.27 -27.81
CA ASP A 297 -53.84 -13.52 -28.63
C ASP A 297 -54.89 -14.39 -27.92
N SER A 298 -54.49 -15.33 -27.07
CA SER A 298 -55.41 -16.24 -26.39
C SER A 298 -55.96 -15.62 -25.09
N LEU A 299 -57.28 -15.53 -24.99
CA LEU A 299 -57.99 -15.24 -23.75
C LEU A 299 -58.16 -16.53 -22.94
N SER A 300 -57.62 -16.54 -21.72
CA SER A 300 -57.57 -17.72 -20.85
C SER A 300 -58.29 -17.47 -19.54
N TYR A 301 -59.03 -18.46 -19.05
CA TYR A 301 -59.63 -18.44 -17.71
C TYR A 301 -58.91 -19.45 -16.81
N ILE A 302 -58.58 -19.06 -15.57
CA ILE A 302 -57.95 -19.97 -14.60
C ILE A 302 -59.05 -20.62 -13.75
N GLN A 303 -59.05 -21.94 -13.70
CA GLN A 303 -59.93 -22.75 -12.87
C GLN A 303 -59.13 -23.63 -11.91
N HIS A 304 -59.59 -23.77 -10.67
CA HIS A 304 -59.03 -24.74 -9.73
C HIS A 304 -59.57 -26.14 -10.01
N VAL A 305 -58.69 -27.12 -10.14
CA VAL A 305 -59.03 -28.45 -10.68
C VAL A 305 -59.91 -29.25 -9.72
N ASP A 306 -59.62 -29.21 -8.41
CA ASP A 306 -60.33 -30.01 -7.40
C ASP A 306 -61.70 -29.43 -7.04
N THR A 307 -61.79 -28.09 -6.92
CA THR A 307 -63.03 -27.41 -6.49
C THR A 307 -63.88 -26.88 -7.64
N GLY A 308 -63.33 -26.78 -8.86
CA GLY A 308 -63.99 -26.20 -10.02
C GLY A 308 -64.23 -24.68 -9.96
N LEU A 309 -63.73 -23.99 -8.93
CA LEU A 309 -63.88 -22.54 -8.78
C LEU A 309 -63.04 -21.79 -9.83
N TRP A 310 -63.52 -20.62 -10.24
CA TRP A 310 -62.89 -19.71 -11.20
C TRP A 310 -62.16 -18.57 -10.51
N LEU A 311 -60.98 -18.21 -11.00
CA LEU A 311 -60.25 -17.03 -10.54
C LEU A 311 -60.99 -15.77 -11.00
N THR A 312 -61.33 -14.90 -10.05
CA THR A 312 -62.01 -13.61 -10.30
C THR A 312 -61.51 -12.56 -9.31
N TYR A 313 -61.96 -11.32 -9.46
CA TYR A 313 -61.65 -10.23 -8.53
C TYR A 313 -62.80 -10.00 -7.55
N GLN A 314 -62.48 -9.54 -6.34
CA GLN A 314 -63.47 -9.06 -5.38
C GLN A 314 -63.79 -7.59 -5.69
N SER A 315 -65.08 -7.29 -5.92
CA SER A 315 -65.54 -5.91 -6.13
C SER A 315 -65.24 -5.05 -4.90
N VAL A 316 -64.68 -3.86 -5.13
CA VAL A 316 -64.26 -2.96 -4.06
C VAL A 316 -65.42 -2.06 -3.64
N ASP A 317 -65.66 -1.89 -2.34
CA ASP A 317 -66.71 -1.01 -1.81
C ASP A 317 -66.53 0.45 -2.27
N ALA A 318 -67.63 1.16 -2.57
CA ALA A 318 -67.60 2.54 -3.06
C ALA A 318 -66.89 3.56 -2.13
N LYS A 319 -66.63 3.21 -0.86
CA LYS A 319 -65.89 4.05 0.10
C LYS A 319 -64.37 4.00 -0.08
N SER A 320 -63.79 2.87 -0.49
CA SER A 320 -62.33 2.71 -0.64
C SER A 320 -61.80 3.30 -1.94
N VAL A 321 -62.64 3.41 -2.98
CA VAL A 321 -62.30 4.08 -4.24
C VAL A 321 -61.98 5.58 -4.05
N ARG A 322 -62.58 6.25 -3.05
CA ARG A 322 -62.25 7.65 -2.70
C ARG A 322 -60.89 7.82 -2.00
N MET A 323 -60.30 6.73 -1.50
CA MET A 323 -59.06 6.74 -0.72
C MET A 323 -57.80 6.49 -1.57
N GLY A 324 -57.95 6.30 -2.89
CA GLY A 324 -56.83 6.23 -3.85
C GLY A 324 -56.16 4.87 -4.06
N SER A 325 -56.57 3.79 -3.38
CA SER A 325 -55.99 2.45 -3.60
C SER A 325 -56.71 1.71 -4.73
N VAL A 326 -56.08 1.61 -5.91
CA VAL A 326 -56.56 0.84 -7.08
C VAL A 326 -56.10 -0.63 -6.98
N GLN A 327 -56.25 -1.27 -5.82
CA GLN A 327 -55.92 -2.68 -5.63
C GLN A 327 -57.20 -3.50 -5.46
N ARG A 328 -57.39 -4.50 -6.32
CA ARG A 328 -58.52 -5.45 -6.23
C ARG A 328 -58.03 -6.80 -5.76
N LYS A 329 -58.65 -7.37 -4.73
CA LYS A 329 -58.23 -8.68 -4.22
C LYS A 329 -58.64 -9.80 -5.19
N ALA A 330 -57.75 -10.74 -5.48
CA ALA A 330 -58.06 -11.91 -6.28
C ALA A 330 -58.67 -13.02 -5.40
N ILE A 331 -59.76 -13.63 -5.85
CA ILE A 331 -60.52 -14.67 -5.12
C ILE A 331 -60.93 -15.80 -6.07
N MET A 332 -61.31 -16.95 -5.51
CA MET A 332 -61.87 -18.08 -6.27
C MET A 332 -63.39 -18.13 -6.06
N HIS A 333 -64.17 -18.01 -7.13
CA HIS A 333 -65.64 -17.94 -7.08
C HIS A 333 -66.32 -18.99 -7.99
N HIS A 334 -67.59 -19.30 -7.74
CA HIS A 334 -68.30 -20.39 -8.45
C HIS A 334 -68.68 -20.03 -9.90
N GLU A 335 -68.99 -18.76 -10.17
CA GLU A 335 -69.31 -18.25 -11.51
C GLU A 335 -68.22 -17.32 -12.07
N GLY A 336 -67.57 -16.55 -11.18
CA GLY A 336 -66.69 -15.42 -11.54
C GLY A 336 -67.39 -14.35 -12.41
N HIS A 337 -66.70 -13.25 -12.70
CA HIS A 337 -67.22 -12.20 -13.60
C HIS A 337 -66.98 -12.52 -15.08
N MET A 338 -67.80 -11.98 -15.99
CA MET A 338 -67.68 -12.26 -17.43
C MET A 338 -66.42 -11.66 -18.07
N ASP A 339 -65.84 -10.65 -17.44
CA ASP A 339 -64.63 -9.94 -17.84
C ASP A 339 -63.34 -10.54 -17.26
N ASP A 340 -63.40 -11.70 -16.59
CA ASP A 340 -62.25 -12.42 -16.01
C ASP A 340 -61.18 -12.90 -17.02
N GLY A 341 -61.34 -12.60 -18.32
CA GLY A 341 -60.43 -13.04 -19.37
C GLY A 341 -58.99 -12.56 -19.13
N LEU A 342 -58.05 -13.51 -19.03
CA LEU A 342 -56.64 -13.22 -18.86
C LEU A 342 -55.89 -13.36 -20.19
N THR A 343 -55.16 -12.32 -20.56
CA THR A 343 -54.16 -12.37 -21.62
C THR A 343 -52.80 -12.69 -21.02
N LEU A 344 -52.04 -13.56 -21.68
CA LEU A 344 -50.73 -13.99 -21.21
C LEU A 344 -49.65 -13.18 -21.90
N SER A 345 -48.72 -12.63 -21.12
CA SER A 345 -47.52 -11.96 -21.65
C SER A 345 -46.26 -12.68 -21.19
N ARG A 346 -45.37 -13.02 -22.15
CA ARG A 346 -44.12 -13.72 -21.85
C ARG A 346 -43.10 -12.73 -21.29
N SER A 347 -42.45 -13.07 -20.18
CA SER A 347 -41.34 -12.26 -19.66
C SER A 347 -40.09 -12.40 -20.50
N GLN A 348 -39.27 -11.34 -20.55
CA GLN A 348 -37.96 -11.43 -21.17
C GLN A 348 -37.06 -12.36 -20.35
N HIS A 349 -36.16 -13.08 -21.02
CA HIS A 349 -35.27 -14.04 -20.34
C HIS A 349 -34.45 -13.36 -19.24
N GLU A 350 -33.93 -12.15 -19.50
CA GLU A 350 -33.16 -11.37 -18.53
C GLU A 350 -33.99 -10.97 -17.30
N GLU A 351 -35.24 -10.53 -17.46
CA GLU A 351 -36.13 -10.19 -16.33
C GLU A 351 -36.39 -11.41 -15.45
N SER A 352 -36.68 -12.56 -16.08
CA SER A 352 -36.91 -13.82 -15.38
C SER A 352 -35.67 -14.27 -14.58
N ARG A 353 -34.47 -14.05 -15.14
CA ARG A 353 -33.19 -14.30 -14.48
C ARG A 353 -33.01 -13.35 -13.30
N THR A 354 -33.25 -12.06 -13.51
CA THR A 354 -33.11 -11.02 -12.47
C THR A 354 -34.03 -11.30 -11.28
N ALA A 355 -35.30 -11.61 -11.53
CA ALA A 355 -36.30 -11.87 -10.49
C ALA A 355 -35.93 -13.03 -9.56
N ARG A 356 -35.23 -14.04 -10.08
CA ARG A 356 -34.76 -15.16 -9.26
C ARG A 356 -33.39 -14.91 -8.63
N VAL A 357 -32.52 -14.08 -9.21
CA VAL A 357 -31.36 -13.55 -8.48
C VAL A 357 -31.85 -12.80 -7.24
N ILE A 358 -32.84 -11.90 -7.39
CA ILE A 358 -33.48 -11.19 -6.28
C ILE A 358 -33.96 -12.17 -5.21
N ARG A 359 -34.71 -13.20 -5.59
CA ARG A 359 -35.15 -14.25 -4.66
C ARG A 359 -33.98 -14.85 -3.86
N SER A 360 -32.93 -15.28 -4.54
CA SER A 360 -31.78 -15.93 -3.91
C SER A 360 -31.07 -14.98 -2.94
N THR A 361 -30.88 -13.73 -3.34
CA THR A 361 -30.24 -12.70 -2.52
C THR A 361 -31.09 -12.34 -1.31
N VAL A 362 -32.39 -12.09 -1.49
CA VAL A 362 -33.33 -11.81 -0.39
C VAL A 362 -33.32 -12.94 0.64
N PHE A 363 -33.35 -14.19 0.18
CA PHE A 363 -33.31 -15.34 1.08
C PHE A 363 -32.00 -15.42 1.87
N LEU A 364 -30.85 -15.26 1.19
CA LEU A 364 -29.53 -15.34 1.82
C LEU A 364 -29.32 -14.20 2.83
N PHE A 365 -29.66 -12.96 2.46
CA PHE A 365 -29.48 -11.79 3.33
C PHE A 365 -30.44 -11.83 4.51
N ASN A 366 -31.70 -12.25 4.35
CA ASN A 366 -32.60 -12.42 5.49
C ASN A 366 -32.11 -13.51 6.45
N LYS A 367 -31.54 -14.61 5.94
CA LYS A 367 -30.90 -15.63 6.77
C LYS A 367 -29.70 -15.05 7.54
N PHE A 368 -28.90 -14.22 6.87
CA PHE A 368 -27.75 -13.56 7.48
C PHE A 368 -28.17 -12.56 8.56
N ILE A 369 -29.13 -11.68 8.28
CA ILE A 369 -29.70 -10.71 9.24
C ILE A 369 -30.26 -11.43 10.47
N ARG A 370 -31.07 -12.49 10.28
CA ARG A 370 -31.61 -13.29 11.40
C ARG A 370 -30.48 -13.93 12.24
N GLY A 371 -29.39 -14.35 11.59
CA GLY A 371 -28.20 -14.86 12.27
C GLY A 371 -27.50 -13.78 13.10
N LEU A 372 -27.31 -12.58 12.55
CA LEU A 372 -26.74 -11.43 13.25
C LEU A 372 -27.61 -10.98 14.43
N ASP A 373 -28.93 -10.92 14.27
CA ASP A 373 -29.86 -10.57 15.35
C ASP A 373 -29.80 -11.58 16.50
N ALA A 374 -29.67 -12.86 16.18
CA ALA A 374 -29.55 -13.90 17.19
C ALA A 374 -28.22 -13.79 17.97
N LEU A 375 -27.12 -13.43 17.30
CA LEU A 375 -25.82 -13.15 17.92
C LEU A 375 -25.85 -11.87 18.77
N SER A 376 -26.55 -10.84 18.32
CA SER A 376 -26.69 -9.58 19.07
C SER A 376 -27.51 -9.77 20.37
N LYS A 377 -28.53 -10.65 20.36
CA LYS A 377 -29.40 -10.90 21.52
C LYS A 377 -28.87 -11.94 22.50
N LYS A 378 -28.01 -12.87 22.06
CA LYS A 378 -27.45 -13.94 22.90
C LYS A 378 -25.93 -13.81 22.97
N GLY A 379 -25.42 -13.19 24.03
CA GLY A 379 -23.99 -13.16 24.30
C GLY A 379 -23.40 -14.58 24.44
N LYS A 380 -22.28 -14.81 23.74
CA LYS A 380 -21.27 -15.90 23.88
C LYS A 380 -21.72 -17.38 23.86
N SER A 381 -23.00 -17.77 23.73
CA SER A 381 -23.40 -19.17 24.03
C SER A 381 -24.27 -19.90 23.00
N SER A 382 -24.12 -19.63 21.70
CA SER A 382 -24.65 -20.56 20.69
C SER A 382 -23.79 -20.60 19.44
N ASN A 383 -23.40 -21.81 19.01
CA ASN A 383 -22.84 -22.12 17.69
C ASN A 383 -23.88 -21.80 16.59
N ILE A 384 -24.16 -20.53 16.34
CA ILE A 384 -24.97 -20.09 15.22
C ILE A 384 -24.04 -20.00 14.02
N TYR A 385 -24.18 -20.94 13.10
CA TYR A 385 -23.43 -20.94 11.85
C TYR A 385 -23.90 -19.78 10.96
N LEU A 386 -23.05 -18.77 10.81
CA LEU A 386 -23.25 -17.70 9.84
C LEU A 386 -22.74 -18.14 8.46
N PRO A 387 -23.50 -17.94 7.37
CA PRO A 387 -23.09 -18.29 6.02
C PRO A 387 -22.10 -17.27 5.42
N ILE A 388 -20.95 -17.05 6.06
CA ILE A 388 -19.95 -16.02 5.68
C ILE A 388 -19.44 -16.22 4.26
N GLU A 389 -18.99 -17.43 3.90
CA GLU A 389 -18.47 -17.74 2.57
C GLU A 389 -19.53 -17.54 1.48
N SER A 390 -20.76 -18.02 1.72
CA SER A 390 -21.87 -17.86 0.77
C SER A 390 -22.27 -16.39 0.57
N VAL A 391 -22.25 -15.57 1.64
CA VAL A 391 -22.53 -14.13 1.55
C VAL A 391 -21.41 -13.43 0.79
N SER A 392 -20.15 -13.74 1.09
CA SER A 392 -19.01 -13.15 0.39
C SER A 392 -19.04 -13.44 -1.12
N LEU A 393 -19.25 -14.71 -1.50
CA LEU A 393 -19.35 -15.09 -2.91
C LEU A 393 -20.56 -14.45 -3.59
N SER A 394 -21.72 -14.46 -2.92
CA SER A 394 -22.92 -13.82 -3.48
C SER A 394 -22.75 -12.31 -3.67
N LEU A 395 -21.99 -11.62 -2.82
CA LEU A 395 -21.71 -10.20 -2.98
C LEU A 395 -20.80 -9.97 -4.20
N GLN A 396 -19.76 -10.78 -4.38
CA GLN A 396 -18.87 -10.70 -5.54
C GLN A 396 -19.62 -10.97 -6.85
N ASP A 397 -20.47 -12.00 -6.89
CA ASP A 397 -21.30 -12.31 -8.04
C ASP A 397 -22.25 -11.16 -8.38
N LEU A 398 -22.84 -10.52 -7.37
CA LEU A 398 -23.73 -9.37 -7.58
C LEU A 398 -22.95 -8.14 -8.06
N ILE A 399 -21.76 -7.86 -7.53
CA ILE A 399 -20.91 -6.76 -8.00
C ILE A 399 -20.56 -6.96 -9.48
N GLY A 400 -20.14 -8.17 -9.87
CA GLY A 400 -19.89 -8.53 -11.27
C GLY A 400 -21.15 -8.45 -12.13
N TYR A 401 -22.30 -8.88 -11.60
CA TYR A 401 -23.59 -8.78 -12.30
C TYR A 401 -23.96 -7.33 -12.63
N PHE A 402 -23.66 -6.37 -11.75
CA PHE A 402 -23.94 -4.95 -11.96
C PHE A 402 -22.76 -4.15 -12.53
N GLN A 403 -21.72 -4.82 -13.01
CA GLN A 403 -20.55 -4.14 -13.57
C GLN A 403 -20.94 -3.27 -14.79
N PRO A 404 -20.48 -2.01 -14.85
CA PRO A 404 -20.71 -1.16 -16.01
C PRO A 404 -19.98 -1.73 -17.24
N PRO A 405 -20.51 -1.50 -18.46
CA PRO A 405 -19.85 -1.95 -19.68
C PRO A 405 -18.50 -1.24 -19.87
N ASP A 406 -17.52 -1.97 -20.42
CA ASP A 406 -16.18 -1.45 -20.70
C ASP A 406 -16.23 -0.21 -21.60
N GLU A 407 -15.34 0.75 -21.33
CA GLU A 407 -15.22 2.00 -22.10
C GLU A 407 -14.84 1.77 -23.57
N HIS A 408 -14.18 0.65 -23.88
CA HIS A 408 -13.71 0.30 -25.23
C HIS A 408 -14.74 -0.41 -26.12
N LEU A 409 -15.96 -0.66 -25.62
CA LEU A 409 -17.03 -1.26 -26.41
C LEU A 409 -17.57 -0.29 -27.47
N GLU A 410 -18.09 -0.84 -28.55
CA GLU A 410 -18.82 -0.06 -29.56
C GLU A 410 -20.01 0.68 -28.93
N HIS A 411 -20.28 1.90 -29.40
CA HIS A 411 -21.30 2.76 -28.79
C HIS A 411 -22.69 2.10 -28.74
N GLU A 412 -23.12 1.42 -29.79
CA GLU A 412 -24.44 0.76 -29.84
C GLU A 412 -24.54 -0.35 -28.78
N ASP A 413 -23.56 -1.24 -28.72
CA ASP A 413 -23.47 -2.30 -27.72
C ASP A 413 -23.38 -1.75 -26.29
N LYS A 414 -22.60 -0.67 -26.10
CA LYS A 414 -22.50 0.04 -24.81
C LYS A 414 -23.87 0.55 -24.37
N GLN A 415 -24.64 1.20 -25.25
CA GLN A 415 -25.99 1.69 -24.94
C GLN A 415 -26.99 0.57 -24.65
N ASN A 416 -26.90 -0.56 -25.36
CA ASN A 416 -27.74 -1.73 -25.11
C ASN A 416 -27.45 -2.33 -23.72
N ARG A 417 -26.17 -2.49 -23.37
CA ARG A 417 -25.77 -2.97 -22.04
C ARG A 417 -26.15 -2.00 -20.92
N LEU A 418 -26.05 -0.69 -21.14
CA LEU A 418 -26.50 0.32 -20.17
C LEU A 418 -28.01 0.28 -19.95
N ARG A 419 -28.82 0.08 -21.00
CA ARG A 419 -30.28 -0.09 -20.86
C ARG A 419 -30.63 -1.35 -20.07
N ALA A 420 -29.99 -2.46 -20.39
CA ALA A 420 -30.14 -3.73 -19.66
C ALA A 420 -29.74 -3.57 -18.17
N LEU A 421 -28.60 -2.91 -17.90
CA LEU A 421 -28.15 -2.59 -16.54
C LEU A 421 -29.18 -1.77 -15.77
N LYS A 422 -29.68 -0.66 -16.34
CA LYS A 422 -30.71 0.18 -15.70
C LYS A 422 -32.00 -0.60 -15.38
N ASN A 423 -32.43 -1.46 -16.30
CA ASN A 423 -33.61 -2.30 -16.07
C ASN A 423 -33.40 -3.26 -14.89
N ARG A 424 -32.22 -3.90 -14.79
CA ARG A 424 -31.87 -4.76 -13.66
C ARG A 424 -31.84 -3.98 -12.34
N GLN A 425 -31.26 -2.78 -12.34
CA GLN A 425 -31.21 -1.92 -11.15
C GLN A 425 -32.62 -1.53 -10.67
N ASN A 426 -33.53 -1.18 -11.59
CA ASN A 426 -34.93 -0.87 -11.25
C ASN A 426 -35.65 -2.07 -10.63
N LEU A 427 -35.49 -3.27 -11.20
CA LEU A 427 -36.11 -4.49 -10.65
C LEU A 427 -35.66 -4.79 -9.22
N PHE A 428 -34.39 -4.55 -8.89
CA PHE A 428 -33.86 -4.70 -7.54
C PHE A 428 -34.41 -3.65 -6.57
N GLN A 429 -34.52 -2.40 -7.02
CA GLN A 429 -35.05 -1.32 -6.20
C GLN A 429 -36.51 -1.59 -5.82
N GLU A 430 -37.36 -2.00 -6.77
CA GLU A 430 -38.80 -2.25 -6.53
C GLU A 430 -39.07 -3.39 -5.54
N GLU A 431 -38.13 -4.34 -5.40
CA GLU A 431 -38.20 -5.43 -4.43
C GLU A 431 -37.59 -5.07 -3.06
N GLY A 432 -37.17 -3.81 -2.87
CA GLY A 432 -36.65 -3.30 -1.59
C GLY A 432 -35.21 -3.74 -1.28
N MET A 433 -34.43 -4.10 -2.29
CA MET A 433 -33.06 -4.61 -2.09
C MET A 433 -32.10 -3.59 -1.46
N ILE A 434 -32.31 -2.29 -1.71
CA ILE A 434 -31.55 -1.20 -1.07
C ILE A 434 -31.71 -1.29 0.45
N ASN A 435 -32.96 -1.33 0.92
CA ASN A 435 -33.28 -1.36 2.34
C ASN A 435 -32.72 -2.62 3.01
N LEU A 436 -32.76 -3.76 2.31
CA LEU A 436 -32.18 -5.02 2.78
C LEU A 436 -30.64 -4.93 2.93
N ALA A 437 -29.94 -4.33 1.96
CA ALA A 437 -28.50 -4.12 2.03
C ALA A 437 -28.11 -3.13 3.13
N LEU A 438 -28.87 -2.03 3.28
CA LEU A 438 -28.70 -1.07 4.38
C LEU A 438 -28.92 -1.72 5.74
N GLU A 439 -29.89 -2.62 5.86
CA GLU A 439 -30.14 -3.36 7.09
C GLU A 439 -28.98 -4.29 7.44
N CYS A 440 -28.40 -5.00 6.47
CA CYS A 440 -27.16 -5.77 6.67
C CYS A 440 -26.02 -4.88 7.18
N ILE A 441 -25.83 -3.71 6.57
CA ILE A 441 -24.80 -2.73 6.97
C ILE A 441 -25.06 -2.21 8.39
N ASN A 442 -26.31 -1.87 8.72
CA ASN A 442 -26.71 -1.41 10.05
C ASN A 442 -26.37 -2.42 11.14
N ARG A 443 -26.70 -3.70 10.91
CA ARG A 443 -26.40 -4.78 11.87
C ARG A 443 -24.90 -5.04 12.02
N LEU A 444 -24.13 -4.92 10.93
CA LEU A 444 -22.67 -5.05 10.98
C LEU A 444 -21.99 -3.84 11.66
N HIS A 445 -22.58 -2.64 11.57
CA HIS A 445 -22.04 -1.44 12.19
C HIS A 445 -22.24 -1.37 13.70
N ILE A 446 -23.04 -2.24 14.31
CA ILE A 446 -23.14 -2.36 15.78
C ILE A 446 -21.77 -2.74 16.38
N TYR A 447 -20.94 -3.49 15.64
CA TYR A 447 -19.62 -3.91 16.08
C TYR A 447 -18.59 -2.81 15.82
N SER A 448 -17.77 -2.47 16.82
CA SER A 448 -16.80 -1.37 16.74
C SER A 448 -15.55 -1.70 15.90
N SER A 449 -15.07 -2.95 15.96
CA SER A 449 -13.88 -3.43 15.25
C SER A 449 -14.03 -4.87 14.75
N ALA A 450 -13.16 -5.26 13.81
CA ALA A 450 -13.08 -6.64 13.34
C ALA A 450 -12.81 -7.65 14.48
N ALA A 451 -12.00 -7.26 15.48
CA ALA A 451 -11.72 -8.08 16.66
C ALA A 451 -12.97 -8.29 17.53
N HIS A 452 -13.76 -7.23 17.75
CA HIS A 452 -15.03 -7.33 18.48
C HIS A 452 -16.03 -8.26 17.76
N PHE A 453 -16.05 -8.24 16.42
CA PHE A 453 -16.86 -9.19 15.65
C PHE A 453 -16.31 -10.62 15.74
N ALA A 454 -14.99 -10.80 15.70
CA ALA A 454 -14.32 -12.10 15.86
C ALA A 454 -14.68 -12.78 17.19
N ASP A 455 -14.76 -12.00 18.27
CA ASP A 455 -15.10 -12.49 19.61
C ASP A 455 -16.53 -13.01 19.72
N VAL A 456 -17.46 -12.53 18.87
CA VAL A 456 -18.89 -12.87 18.91
C VAL A 456 -19.24 -13.93 17.87
N ALA A 457 -18.71 -13.81 16.66
CA ALA A 457 -19.05 -14.63 15.50
C ALA A 457 -17.98 -15.67 15.14
N GLY A 458 -16.81 -15.64 15.79
CA GLY A 458 -15.66 -16.50 15.50
C GLY A 458 -14.58 -15.83 14.67
N LYS A 459 -13.35 -16.34 14.76
CA LYS A 459 -12.15 -15.74 14.14
C LYS A 459 -12.26 -15.57 12.62
N GLU A 460 -12.73 -16.60 11.91
CA GLU A 460 -12.92 -16.57 10.46
C GLU A 460 -13.92 -15.48 10.02
N ALA A 461 -14.99 -15.29 10.80
CA ALA A 461 -15.99 -14.25 10.54
C ALA A 461 -15.41 -12.84 10.78
N GLY A 462 -14.55 -12.69 11.79
CA GLY A 462 -13.79 -11.46 12.06
C GLY A 462 -12.87 -11.04 10.91
N GLU A 463 -12.13 -11.99 10.33
CA GLU A 463 -11.25 -11.75 9.18
C GLU A 463 -12.04 -11.31 7.94
N ALA A 464 -13.22 -11.91 7.71
CA ALA A 464 -14.10 -11.57 6.60
C ALA A 464 -14.90 -10.26 6.79
N TRP A 465 -14.99 -9.72 8.01
CA TRP A 465 -15.88 -8.61 8.36
C TRP A 465 -15.65 -7.36 7.50
N LYS A 466 -14.39 -6.91 7.40
CA LYS A 466 -14.03 -5.73 6.61
C LYS A 466 -14.29 -5.93 5.12
N SER A 467 -14.02 -7.13 4.61
CA SER A 467 -14.28 -7.51 3.22
C SER A 467 -15.78 -7.45 2.91
N ILE A 468 -16.62 -8.08 3.74
CA ILE A 468 -18.08 -8.08 3.57
C ILE A 468 -18.64 -6.65 3.63
N LEU A 469 -18.17 -5.84 4.59
CA LEU A 469 -18.63 -4.46 4.73
C LEU A 469 -18.28 -3.63 3.49
N ASN A 470 -17.05 -3.75 2.98
CA ASN A 470 -16.63 -3.06 1.75
C ASN A 470 -17.43 -3.55 0.54
N SER A 471 -17.61 -4.86 0.37
CA SER A 471 -18.42 -5.42 -0.72
C SER A 471 -19.89 -5.02 -0.65
N LEU A 472 -20.45 -4.81 0.54
CA LEU A 472 -21.81 -4.27 0.70
C LEU A 472 -21.91 -2.82 0.24
N TYR A 473 -20.92 -1.97 0.57
CA TYR A 473 -20.86 -0.60 0.06
C TYR A 473 -20.62 -0.55 -1.45
N GLU A 474 -19.70 -1.38 -1.97
CA GLU A 474 -19.45 -1.51 -3.40
C GLU A 474 -20.69 -2.02 -4.15
N LEU A 475 -21.42 -2.98 -3.57
CA LEU A 475 -22.71 -3.42 -4.11
C LEU A 475 -23.72 -2.26 -4.13
N LEU A 476 -23.81 -1.44 -3.09
CA LEU A 476 -24.68 -0.25 -3.12
C LEU A 476 -24.28 0.70 -4.26
N VAL A 477 -22.98 0.93 -4.48
CA VAL A 477 -22.49 1.76 -5.60
C VAL A 477 -22.89 1.14 -6.95
N ALA A 478 -22.56 -0.14 -7.16
CA ALA A 478 -22.73 -0.85 -8.42
C ALA A 478 -24.20 -1.15 -8.75
N ALA A 479 -24.95 -1.70 -7.80
CA ALA A 479 -26.30 -2.15 -8.01
C ALA A 479 -27.34 -1.03 -7.96
N LEU A 480 -27.07 0.09 -7.29
CA LEU A 480 -28.15 0.98 -6.89
C LEU A 480 -27.95 2.45 -7.28
N ILE A 481 -26.73 2.95 -7.50
CA ILE A 481 -26.54 4.41 -7.59
C ILE A 481 -25.93 4.85 -8.92
N ARG A 482 -24.92 4.14 -9.44
CA ARG A 482 -24.18 4.62 -10.63
C ARG A 482 -25.05 4.56 -11.90
N GLY A 483 -25.30 5.73 -12.51
CA GLY A 483 -26.01 5.88 -13.79
C GLY A 483 -27.55 5.84 -13.71
N ASN A 484 -28.14 5.82 -12.50
CA ASN A 484 -29.59 5.79 -12.31
C ASN A 484 -30.09 6.90 -11.35
N ARG A 485 -30.50 8.03 -11.92
CA ARG A 485 -31.04 9.19 -11.19
C ARG A 485 -32.23 8.86 -10.28
N LYS A 486 -33.12 7.93 -10.67
CA LYS A 486 -34.31 7.59 -9.86
C LYS A 486 -33.93 7.01 -8.51
N ASN A 487 -32.98 6.06 -8.51
CA ASN A 487 -32.51 5.43 -7.29
C ASN A 487 -31.74 6.44 -6.41
N CYS A 488 -30.93 7.31 -7.02
CA CYS A 488 -30.19 8.35 -6.29
C CYS A 488 -31.14 9.33 -5.58
N ALA A 489 -32.22 9.75 -6.25
CA ALA A 489 -33.23 10.63 -5.67
C ALA A 489 -33.99 9.99 -4.50
N GLN A 490 -34.19 8.67 -4.51
CA GLN A 490 -34.78 7.97 -3.36
C GLN A 490 -33.79 7.80 -2.21
N PHE A 491 -32.50 7.58 -2.52
CA PHE A 491 -31.46 7.46 -1.51
C PHE A 491 -31.11 8.79 -0.83
N SER A 492 -31.43 9.93 -1.46
CA SER A 492 -31.12 11.26 -0.91
C SER A 492 -31.70 11.50 0.48
N GLY A 493 -32.83 10.86 0.83
CA GLY A 493 -33.43 10.92 2.16
C GLY A 493 -32.58 10.25 3.26
N SER A 494 -31.64 9.37 2.89
CA SER A 494 -30.75 8.64 3.80
C SER A 494 -29.33 9.22 3.85
N LEU A 495 -29.11 10.44 3.34
CA LEU A 495 -27.79 11.07 3.29
C LEU A 495 -27.23 11.34 4.71
N ASP A 496 -28.06 11.82 5.63
CA ASP A 496 -27.69 12.05 7.04
C ASP A 496 -27.21 10.75 7.69
N TRP A 497 -27.88 9.62 7.38
CA TRP A 497 -27.47 8.29 7.84
C TRP A 497 -26.09 7.91 7.30
N LEU A 498 -25.84 8.10 6.00
CA LEU A 498 -24.55 7.79 5.38
C LEU A 498 -23.42 8.62 6.00
N ILE A 499 -23.64 9.94 6.12
CA ILE A 499 -22.63 10.90 6.57
C ILE A 499 -22.26 10.68 8.04
N SER A 500 -23.23 10.32 8.88
CA SER A 500 -22.99 9.95 10.28
C SER A 500 -22.04 8.75 10.45
N ARG A 501 -21.82 7.95 9.40
CA ARG A 501 -20.95 6.77 9.43
C ARG A 501 -19.56 7.03 8.84
N LEU A 502 -19.31 8.19 8.21
CA LEU A 502 -17.99 8.52 7.62
C LEU A 502 -16.87 8.59 8.66
N GLU A 503 -17.18 8.80 9.94
CA GLU A 503 -16.16 8.82 11.01
C GLU A 503 -15.46 7.46 11.22
N ARG A 504 -15.97 6.37 10.63
CA ARG A 504 -15.40 5.03 10.77
C ARG A 504 -14.39 4.74 9.67
N LEU A 505 -13.13 4.55 10.09
CA LEU A 505 -11.96 4.36 9.23
C LEU A 505 -12.09 3.20 8.22
N GLU A 506 -12.73 2.09 8.61
CA GLU A 506 -12.62 0.83 7.88
C GLU A 506 -13.40 0.76 6.56
N ALA A 507 -14.43 1.60 6.38
CA ALA A 507 -15.30 1.63 5.21
C ALA A 507 -15.31 2.99 4.47
N SER A 508 -14.41 3.90 4.83
CA SER A 508 -14.38 5.28 4.32
C SER A 508 -14.32 5.35 2.78
N SER A 509 -13.56 4.46 2.12
CA SER A 509 -13.49 4.44 0.65
C SER A 509 -14.83 4.11 -0.01
N GLY A 510 -15.52 3.06 0.44
CA GLY A 510 -16.81 2.66 -0.13
C GLY A 510 -17.90 3.70 0.15
N ILE A 511 -17.90 4.28 1.36
CA ILE A 511 -18.84 5.33 1.73
C ILE A 511 -18.63 6.60 0.89
N LEU A 512 -17.38 7.03 0.67
CA LEU A 512 -17.06 8.18 -0.17
C LEU A 512 -17.49 7.98 -1.63
N GLU A 513 -17.34 6.76 -2.17
CA GLU A 513 -17.83 6.44 -3.52
C GLU A 513 -19.35 6.49 -3.61
N VAL A 514 -20.07 5.92 -2.63
CA VAL A 514 -21.54 6.04 -2.54
C VAL A 514 -21.94 7.51 -2.52
N LEU A 515 -21.32 8.32 -1.67
CA LEU A 515 -21.61 9.75 -1.55
C LEU A 515 -21.33 10.47 -2.87
N HIS A 516 -20.17 10.25 -3.48
CA HIS A 516 -19.82 10.85 -4.77
C HIS A 516 -20.85 10.53 -5.85
N CYS A 517 -21.26 9.27 -5.99
CA CYS A 517 -22.24 8.86 -7.00
C CYS A 517 -23.62 9.51 -6.78
N VAL A 518 -24.10 9.60 -5.54
CA VAL A 518 -25.40 10.24 -5.24
C VAL A 518 -25.38 11.72 -5.60
N LEU A 519 -24.28 12.43 -5.26
CA LEU A 519 -24.15 13.86 -5.50
C LEU A 519 -24.02 14.22 -6.98
N VAL A 520 -23.37 13.37 -7.76
CA VAL A 520 -23.21 13.57 -9.21
C VAL A 520 -24.55 13.39 -9.93
N GLU A 521 -25.34 12.38 -9.56
CA GLU A 521 -26.54 11.97 -10.31
C GLU A 521 -27.84 12.68 -9.85
N SER A 522 -27.95 13.06 -8.57
CA SER A 522 -29.17 13.66 -8.00
C SER A 522 -28.92 15.08 -7.47
N PRO A 523 -29.42 16.13 -8.16
CA PRO A 523 -29.37 17.49 -7.63
C PRO A 523 -30.24 17.65 -6.37
N GLU A 524 -31.25 16.79 -6.19
CA GLU A 524 -32.11 16.79 -5.01
C GLU A 524 -31.31 16.46 -3.73
N ALA A 525 -30.27 15.64 -3.83
CA ALA A 525 -29.37 15.34 -2.72
C ALA A 525 -28.58 16.57 -2.24
N LEU A 526 -28.21 17.47 -3.16
CA LEU A 526 -27.48 18.69 -2.80
C LEU A 526 -28.30 19.64 -1.93
N ASN A 527 -29.63 19.63 -2.08
CA ASN A 527 -30.53 20.47 -1.30
C ASN A 527 -30.65 20.01 0.17
N ILE A 528 -30.26 18.78 0.49
CA ILE A 528 -30.37 18.19 1.84
C ILE A 528 -29.09 18.45 2.67
N ILE A 529 -28.00 18.85 2.00
CA ILE A 529 -26.69 18.96 2.64
C ILE A 529 -26.62 20.18 3.54
N LYS A 530 -26.15 19.94 4.76
CA LYS A 530 -25.99 20.95 5.82
C LYS A 530 -24.51 21.23 6.04
N GLU A 531 -24.21 22.36 6.67
CA GLU A 531 -22.85 22.74 7.05
C GLU A 531 -22.13 21.66 7.89
N GLY A 532 -22.85 21.02 8.81
CA GLY A 532 -22.30 19.94 9.64
C GLY A 532 -21.71 18.79 8.80
N HIS A 533 -22.35 18.44 7.67
CA HIS A 533 -21.87 17.41 6.78
C HIS A 533 -20.56 17.80 6.09
N ILE A 534 -20.46 19.04 5.63
CA ILE A 534 -19.26 19.56 4.96
C ILE A 534 -18.09 19.58 5.94
N LYS A 535 -18.31 20.02 7.19
CA LYS A 535 -17.29 19.97 8.25
C LYS A 535 -16.84 18.55 8.54
N SER A 536 -17.77 17.59 8.63
CA SER A 536 -17.43 16.17 8.78
C SER A 536 -16.56 15.68 7.60
N ILE A 537 -16.91 16.03 6.36
CA ILE A 537 -16.13 15.63 5.17
C ILE A 537 -14.72 16.26 5.18
N ILE A 538 -14.60 17.53 5.54
CA ILE A 538 -13.29 18.20 5.66
C ILE A 538 -12.46 17.58 6.78
N SER A 539 -13.07 17.21 7.92
CA SER A 539 -12.37 16.52 9.02
C SER A 539 -11.79 15.16 8.60
N LEU A 540 -12.30 14.55 7.52
CA LEU A 540 -11.72 13.32 6.99
C LEU A 540 -10.41 13.57 6.26
N LEU A 541 -10.22 14.72 5.62
CA LEU A 541 -8.91 15.07 5.02
C LEU A 541 -7.83 15.15 6.11
N ASP A 542 -8.21 15.66 7.29
CA ASP A 542 -7.33 15.73 8.45
C ASP A 542 -7.03 14.33 9.02
N LYS A 543 -8.08 13.53 9.27
CA LYS A 543 -7.94 12.19 9.90
C LYS A 543 -7.39 11.09 8.98
N HIS A 544 -7.68 11.13 7.67
CA HIS A 544 -7.36 10.07 6.71
C HIS A 544 -6.19 10.45 5.78
N GLY A 545 -5.67 11.67 5.90
CA GLY A 545 -4.67 12.21 4.99
C GLY A 545 -5.24 12.60 3.62
N ARG A 546 -4.32 12.90 2.69
CA ARG A 546 -4.64 13.46 1.38
C ARG A 546 -5.21 12.40 0.43
N ASN A 547 -6.54 12.23 0.44
CA ASN A 547 -7.26 11.31 -0.44
C ASN A 547 -8.01 12.07 -1.56
N HIS A 548 -7.72 11.72 -2.81
CA HIS A 548 -8.35 12.34 -3.98
C HIS A 548 -9.88 12.21 -3.98
N LYS A 549 -10.43 11.09 -3.47
CA LYS A 549 -11.88 10.85 -3.44
C LYS A 549 -12.63 11.86 -2.56
N VAL A 550 -11.99 12.35 -1.50
CA VAL A 550 -12.60 13.37 -0.64
C VAL A 550 -12.68 14.71 -1.39
N LEU A 551 -11.65 15.03 -2.18
CA LEU A 551 -11.67 16.21 -3.05
C LEU A 551 -12.69 16.07 -4.18
N ASP A 552 -12.83 14.88 -4.76
CA ASP A 552 -13.86 14.59 -5.77
C ASP A 552 -15.27 14.81 -5.21
N VAL A 553 -15.54 14.36 -3.98
CA VAL A 553 -16.80 14.64 -3.26
C VAL A 553 -16.99 16.14 -3.05
N LEU A 554 -15.99 16.86 -2.54
CA LEU A 554 -16.07 18.32 -2.34
C LEU A 554 -16.30 19.08 -3.66
N CYS A 555 -15.74 18.60 -4.77
CA CYS A 555 -15.97 19.14 -6.11
C CYS A 555 -17.43 18.91 -6.55
N SER A 556 -17.94 17.69 -6.42
CA SER A 556 -19.32 17.31 -6.75
C SER A 556 -20.37 17.99 -5.86
N LEU A 557 -20.00 18.41 -4.64
CA LEU A 557 -20.84 19.27 -3.78
C LEU A 557 -21.01 20.70 -4.31
N CYS A 558 -20.04 21.18 -5.08
CA CYS A 558 -20.04 22.54 -5.62
C CYS A 558 -20.85 22.64 -6.92
N VAL A 559 -20.75 21.63 -7.79
CA VAL A 559 -21.33 21.64 -9.14
C VAL A 559 -21.95 20.28 -9.45
N CYS A 560 -23.20 20.28 -9.88
CA CYS A 560 -23.92 19.09 -10.36
C CYS A 560 -24.62 19.42 -11.68
N HIS A 561 -24.40 18.60 -12.71
CA HIS A 561 -24.95 18.80 -14.06
C HIS A 561 -24.75 20.21 -14.65
N GLY A 562 -23.62 20.85 -14.35
CA GLY A 562 -23.30 22.20 -14.82
C GLY A 562 -24.00 23.34 -14.05
N VAL A 563 -24.77 23.02 -13.00
CA VAL A 563 -25.38 24.00 -12.09
C VAL A 563 -24.58 24.06 -10.80
N ALA A 564 -24.22 25.27 -10.38
CA ALA A 564 -23.40 25.53 -9.20
C ALA A 564 -24.26 25.86 -7.96
N VAL A 565 -23.92 25.28 -6.81
CA VAL A 565 -24.58 25.53 -5.52
C VAL A 565 -23.77 26.50 -4.68
N ARG A 566 -24.17 27.78 -4.67
CA ARG A 566 -23.43 28.87 -4.01
C ARG A 566 -23.23 28.68 -2.51
N SER A 567 -24.24 28.18 -1.80
CA SER A 567 -24.17 27.93 -0.35
C SER A 567 -23.02 26.99 0.00
N ASN A 568 -22.91 25.86 -0.71
CA ASN A 568 -21.88 24.86 -0.47
C ASN A 568 -20.49 25.41 -0.79
N GLN A 569 -20.34 26.19 -1.86
CA GLN A 569 -19.08 26.83 -2.23
C GLN A 569 -18.56 27.74 -1.12
N HIS A 570 -19.43 28.61 -0.57
CA HIS A 570 -19.06 29.48 0.54
C HIS A 570 -18.67 28.67 1.78
N LEU A 571 -19.46 27.67 2.17
CA LEU A 571 -19.15 26.81 3.31
C LEU A 571 -17.83 26.06 3.16
N ILE A 572 -17.50 25.56 1.96
CA ILE A 572 -16.22 24.89 1.70
C ILE A 572 -15.08 25.91 1.79
N CYS A 573 -15.22 27.10 1.19
CA CYS A 573 -14.21 28.15 1.27
C CYS A 573 -13.94 28.56 2.73
N ASP A 574 -15.00 28.79 3.51
CA ASP A 574 -14.90 29.26 4.90
C ASP A 574 -14.31 28.21 5.85
N ASN A 575 -14.50 26.92 5.57
CA ASN A 575 -14.00 25.85 6.43
C ASN A 575 -12.64 25.28 6.00
N LEU A 576 -12.29 25.33 4.71
CA LEU A 576 -11.07 24.71 4.18
C LEU A 576 -9.89 25.71 4.05
N LEU A 577 -10.15 26.97 3.70
CA LEU A 577 -9.11 27.94 3.36
C LEU A 577 -8.42 28.65 4.54
N PRO A 578 -9.07 28.96 5.69
CA PRO A 578 -8.44 29.79 6.71
C PRO A 578 -7.21 29.19 7.39
N GLY A 579 -7.23 27.88 7.69
CA GLY A 579 -6.11 27.20 8.35
C GLY A 579 -4.93 26.93 7.42
N ARG A 580 -5.20 26.69 6.12
CA ARG A 580 -4.19 26.27 5.13
C ARG A 580 -3.35 25.04 5.52
N ASP A 581 -3.62 24.33 6.61
CA ASP A 581 -2.80 23.19 7.04
C ASP A 581 -3.01 21.93 6.18
N LEU A 582 -4.21 21.78 5.60
CA LEU A 582 -4.60 20.57 4.86
C LEU A 582 -4.16 20.59 3.39
N LEU A 583 -4.10 21.78 2.78
CA LEU A 583 -3.78 21.97 1.36
C LEU A 583 -2.27 22.17 1.16
N LEU A 584 -1.80 22.07 -0.08
CA LEU A 584 -0.41 22.39 -0.44
C LEU A 584 -0.30 23.88 -0.78
N GLN A 585 0.66 24.58 -0.17
CA GLN A 585 1.02 25.96 -0.51
C GLN A 585 2.32 25.96 -1.29
N THR A 586 2.48 26.97 -2.15
CA THR A 586 3.74 27.22 -2.85
C THR A 586 4.03 28.71 -2.87
N ARG A 587 5.31 29.05 -2.89
CA ARG A 587 5.86 30.41 -2.96
C ARG A 587 7.16 30.35 -3.73
N LEU A 588 7.41 31.35 -4.58
CA LEU A 588 8.70 31.52 -5.25
C LEU A 588 9.72 32.00 -4.22
N VAL A 589 10.87 31.33 -4.12
CA VAL A 589 11.92 31.65 -3.15
C VAL A 589 13.27 31.86 -3.86
N ASN A 590 14.05 32.83 -3.39
CA ASN A 590 15.40 33.08 -3.89
C ASN A 590 16.34 31.89 -3.62
N HIS A 591 17.22 31.60 -4.57
CA HIS A 591 18.29 30.63 -4.38
C HIS A 591 19.40 31.22 -3.50
N VAL A 592 19.82 30.48 -2.48
CA VAL A 592 20.87 30.86 -1.53
C VAL A 592 22.03 29.89 -1.66
N SER A 593 23.25 30.41 -1.67
CA SER A 593 24.48 29.63 -1.67
C SER A 593 25.32 29.95 -0.44
N SER A 594 25.99 28.93 0.09
CA SER A 594 26.89 29.07 1.23
C SER A 594 28.32 28.74 0.84
N MET A 595 29.25 29.61 1.24
CA MET A 595 30.69 29.48 0.97
C MET A 595 31.47 29.40 2.28
N GLN A 596 32.54 28.61 2.27
CA GLN A 596 33.45 28.44 3.40
C GLN A 596 34.91 28.47 2.95
N PRO A 597 35.85 28.99 3.76
CA PRO A 597 37.27 28.71 3.58
C PRO A 597 37.61 27.28 4.04
N ASN A 598 38.73 26.74 3.57
CA ASN A 598 39.27 25.44 4.03
C ASN A 598 39.91 25.54 5.43
N ILE A 599 39.15 26.02 6.42
CA ILE A 599 39.57 26.17 7.80
C ILE A 599 38.61 25.38 8.68
N PHE A 600 39.16 24.48 9.49
CA PHE A 600 38.41 23.66 10.43
C PHE A 600 38.96 23.83 11.85
N LEU A 601 38.08 24.17 12.78
CA LEU A 601 38.40 24.54 14.15
C LEU A 601 37.75 23.55 15.09
N GLY A 602 38.50 22.94 15.99
CA GLY A 602 37.96 21.96 16.92
C GLY A 602 38.60 22.04 18.29
N ILE A 603 37.90 21.49 19.28
CA ILE A 603 38.50 21.20 20.58
C ILE A 603 38.80 19.72 20.63
N SER A 604 40.08 19.37 20.78
CA SER A 604 40.47 18.04 21.25
C SER A 604 41.42 18.19 22.43
N GLU A 605 41.22 17.36 23.46
CA GLU A 605 42.14 17.37 24.59
C GLU A 605 43.55 17.01 24.14
N GLY A 606 44.53 17.83 24.53
CA GLY A 606 45.93 17.65 24.11
C GLY A 606 46.27 18.20 22.72
N SER A 607 45.37 18.91 22.04
CA SER A 607 45.66 19.61 20.79
C SER A 607 46.46 20.91 20.99
N ALA A 608 47.26 21.25 19.99
CA ALA A 608 48.01 22.50 19.89
C ALA A 608 47.21 23.69 19.29
N GLN A 609 45.92 23.51 18.96
CA GLN A 609 45.07 24.56 18.41
C GLN A 609 44.65 25.61 19.47
N TYR A 610 44.46 26.86 19.02
CA TYR A 610 43.85 27.90 19.83
C TYR A 610 42.40 27.57 20.16
N ARG A 611 41.91 28.10 21.29
CA ARG A 611 40.51 27.94 21.72
C ARG A 611 39.62 29.13 21.37
N LYS A 612 40.19 30.25 20.92
CA LYS A 612 39.47 31.47 20.58
C LYS A 612 39.88 31.94 19.19
N TRP A 613 38.92 32.10 18.30
CA TRP A 613 39.14 32.33 16.87
C TRP A 613 38.40 33.56 16.36
N TYR A 614 39.03 34.25 15.41
CA TYR A 614 38.55 35.53 14.88
C TYR A 614 38.72 35.59 13.36
N TYR A 615 37.69 36.06 12.67
CA TYR A 615 37.77 36.50 11.28
C TYR A 615 36.88 37.72 11.04
N GLU A 616 37.14 38.44 9.95
CA GLU A 616 36.26 39.52 9.47
C GLU A 616 35.70 39.18 8.09
N LEU A 617 34.48 39.64 7.83
CA LEU A 617 33.87 39.65 6.50
C LEU A 617 33.61 41.10 6.10
N ILE A 618 34.08 41.52 4.94
CA ILE A 618 33.75 42.81 4.35
C ILE A 618 32.65 42.61 3.31
N VAL A 619 31.64 43.47 3.36
CA VAL A 619 30.56 43.52 2.37
C VAL A 619 30.89 44.59 1.33
N ASP A 620 31.18 44.20 0.10
CA ASP A 620 31.50 45.16 -0.98
C ASP A 620 30.23 45.68 -1.66
N GLN A 621 29.25 44.81 -1.88
CA GLN A 621 28.03 45.15 -2.61
C GLN A 621 26.87 44.28 -2.11
N VAL A 622 25.72 44.93 -1.87
CA VAL A 622 24.43 44.27 -1.61
C VAL A 622 23.35 45.04 -2.36
N GLU A 623 22.73 44.41 -3.34
CA GLU A 623 21.53 44.93 -4.00
C GLU A 623 20.30 44.51 -3.19
N PRO A 624 19.48 45.43 -2.62
CA PRO A 624 18.40 45.04 -1.71
C PRO A 624 17.34 44.10 -2.33
N PHE A 625 17.11 44.23 -3.63
CA PHE A 625 16.13 43.45 -4.39
C PHE A 625 16.68 43.12 -5.78
N VAL A 626 17.03 41.85 -5.99
CA VAL A 626 17.30 41.28 -7.33
C VAL A 626 16.04 40.63 -7.92
N THR A 627 15.15 40.16 -7.05
CA THR A 627 13.84 39.59 -7.39
C THR A 627 12.75 40.29 -6.58
N ALA A 628 11.50 39.81 -6.64
CA ALA A 628 10.41 40.29 -5.79
C ALA A 628 10.64 40.00 -4.29
N GLU A 629 11.56 39.10 -3.93
CA GLU A 629 11.96 38.84 -2.56
C GLU A 629 13.26 39.57 -2.20
N ALA A 630 13.36 40.01 -0.94
CA ALA A 630 14.57 40.63 -0.43
C ALA A 630 15.79 39.70 -0.55
N THR A 631 16.96 40.29 -0.76
CA THR A 631 18.20 39.52 -0.83
C THR A 631 18.58 38.91 0.52
N HIS A 632 19.10 37.68 0.47
CA HIS A 632 19.64 36.98 1.62
C HIS A 632 21.13 37.30 1.75
N LEU A 633 21.57 37.73 2.93
CA LEU A 633 22.99 37.78 3.30
C LEU A 633 23.12 37.53 4.81
N ARG A 634 23.87 36.49 5.18
CA ARG A 634 24.18 36.14 6.56
C ARG A 634 25.62 35.62 6.67
N VAL A 635 26.23 35.83 7.84
CA VAL A 635 27.59 35.39 8.13
C VAL A 635 27.66 34.75 9.51
N GLY A 636 28.52 33.76 9.69
CA GLY A 636 28.81 33.22 11.01
C GLY A 636 29.56 31.89 10.98
N TRP A 637 29.10 30.93 11.79
CA TRP A 637 29.80 29.68 12.03
C TRP A 637 28.88 28.50 11.79
N ALA A 638 29.45 27.40 11.31
CA ALA A 638 28.73 26.15 11.13
C ALA A 638 29.59 24.96 11.57
N SER A 639 28.93 23.89 12.02
CA SER A 639 29.56 22.63 12.41
C SER A 639 29.50 21.60 11.28
N THR A 640 30.56 20.82 11.11
CA THR A 640 30.66 19.71 10.14
C THR A 640 29.62 18.63 10.35
N ASP A 641 29.16 18.47 11.59
CA ASP A 641 28.40 17.30 12.04
C ASP A 641 26.90 17.41 11.69
N GLY A 642 26.46 18.54 11.13
CA GLY A 642 25.08 18.70 10.67
C GLY A 642 24.85 19.72 9.57
N TYR A 643 25.66 20.78 9.46
CA TYR A 643 25.42 21.79 8.43
C TYR A 643 25.70 21.22 7.02
N SER A 644 24.65 21.18 6.20
CA SER A 644 24.69 20.69 4.82
C SER A 644 23.70 21.47 3.95
N PRO A 645 24.10 22.67 3.49
CA PRO A 645 23.21 23.53 2.74
C PRO A 645 22.94 22.93 1.37
N TYR A 646 21.71 22.47 1.12
CA TYR A 646 21.30 21.96 -0.19
C TYR A 646 20.51 23.05 -0.93
N PRO A 647 20.74 23.32 -2.22
CA PRO A 647 20.08 24.42 -2.94
C PRO A 647 18.55 24.30 -3.15
N GLY A 648 17.89 23.31 -2.51
CA GLY A 648 16.47 22.98 -2.65
C GLY A 648 15.62 23.38 -1.44
N GLY A 649 14.73 22.47 -1.02
CA GLY A 649 13.83 22.68 0.13
C GLY A 649 14.49 22.32 1.46
N GLY A 650 14.28 23.17 2.49
CA GLY A 650 14.65 22.92 3.89
C GLY A 650 13.41 22.88 4.79
N GLU A 651 13.58 22.97 6.11
CA GLU A 651 12.47 22.98 7.08
C GLU A 651 11.53 24.20 6.91
N GLY A 652 12.05 25.30 6.34
CA GLY A 652 11.27 26.48 5.98
C GLY A 652 11.32 26.81 4.48
N TRP A 653 10.83 28.00 4.12
CA TRP A 653 10.91 28.53 2.75
C TRP A 653 12.35 28.82 2.36
N GLY A 654 12.98 27.93 1.58
CA GLY A 654 14.35 28.10 1.09
C GLY A 654 15.44 28.04 2.16
N GLY A 655 15.21 27.28 3.23
CA GLY A 655 16.08 27.23 4.42
C GLY A 655 17.36 26.41 4.23
N ASN A 656 18.40 27.01 3.65
CA ASN A 656 19.75 26.43 3.53
C ASN A 656 20.87 27.47 3.73
N GLY A 657 20.55 28.67 4.21
CA GLY A 657 21.53 29.66 4.63
C GLY A 657 22.12 29.33 6.00
N VAL A 658 23.11 30.12 6.44
CA VAL A 658 23.62 29.99 7.81
C VAL A 658 22.55 30.45 8.81
N GLY A 659 22.35 29.68 9.87
CA GLY A 659 21.36 29.93 10.92
C GLY A 659 19.96 29.33 10.64
N ASP A 660 19.80 28.55 9.57
CA ASP A 660 18.53 27.88 9.26
C ASP A 660 18.38 26.53 9.99
N ASP A 661 19.48 25.93 10.46
CA ASP A 661 19.48 24.69 11.26
C ASP A 661 20.05 24.91 12.68
N LEU A 662 20.09 23.85 13.48
CA LEU A 662 20.65 23.86 14.83
C LEU A 662 22.19 23.73 14.86
N TYR A 663 22.82 23.52 13.71
CA TYR A 663 24.27 23.30 13.58
C TYR A 663 25.00 24.52 12.99
N SER A 664 24.27 25.59 12.71
CA SER A 664 24.77 26.83 12.15
C SER A 664 24.21 28.04 12.89
N TYR A 665 25.04 29.08 12.95
CA TYR A 665 24.84 30.28 13.75
C TYR A 665 25.12 31.48 12.86
N GLY A 666 24.08 32.21 12.48
CA GLY A 666 24.14 33.30 11.52
C GLY A 666 23.83 34.66 12.10
N PHE A 667 24.34 35.71 11.46
CA PHE A 667 24.04 37.11 11.74
C PHE A 667 23.81 37.88 10.43
N ASP A 668 22.78 38.73 10.40
CA ASP A 668 22.34 39.51 9.23
C ASP A 668 22.39 41.04 9.43
N GLY A 669 22.98 41.51 10.53
CA GLY A 669 23.01 42.92 10.94
C GLY A 669 22.01 43.26 12.07
N LEU A 670 20.85 42.61 12.09
CA LEU A 670 19.75 42.89 13.03
C LEU A 670 19.38 41.70 13.92
N HIS A 671 19.65 40.49 13.45
CA HIS A 671 19.19 39.26 14.08
C HIS A 671 20.31 38.23 14.20
N LEU A 672 20.23 37.47 15.29
CA LEU A 672 20.92 36.20 15.45
C LEU A 672 19.99 35.07 14.99
N TRP A 673 20.49 34.26 14.05
CA TRP A 673 19.76 33.17 13.41
C TRP A 673 20.28 31.81 13.84
N SER A 674 19.39 30.94 14.30
CA SER A 674 19.62 29.51 14.50
C SER A 674 18.28 28.78 14.45
N GLY A 675 18.21 27.62 13.77
CA GLY A 675 16.99 26.81 13.62
C GLY A 675 15.83 27.55 12.96
N CYS A 676 16.09 28.41 11.96
CA CYS A 676 15.10 29.29 11.32
C CYS A 676 14.46 30.33 12.26
N ILE A 677 14.98 30.53 13.48
CA ILE A 677 14.47 31.50 14.45
C ILE A 677 15.32 32.77 14.39
N ALA A 678 14.70 33.89 14.02
CA ALA A 678 15.32 35.22 14.09
C ALA A 678 15.16 35.80 15.50
N ARG A 679 16.29 36.08 16.18
CA ARG A 679 16.29 36.81 17.46
C ARG A 679 16.89 38.19 17.28
N THR A 680 16.10 39.23 17.48
CA THR A 680 16.55 40.62 17.35
C THR A 680 17.63 40.94 18.39
N VAL A 681 18.69 41.60 17.94
CA VAL A 681 19.81 42.05 18.78
C VAL A 681 19.95 43.56 18.75
N ASN A 682 20.56 44.10 19.81
CA ASN A 682 20.80 45.53 19.91
C ASN A 682 22.25 45.86 19.54
N SER A 683 22.46 46.77 18.60
CA SER A 683 23.78 47.31 18.24
C SER A 683 23.66 48.82 18.04
N PRO A 684 24.73 49.60 18.24
CA PRO A 684 24.69 51.02 17.87
C PRO A 684 24.55 51.13 16.35
N ASN A 685 23.62 51.96 15.89
CA ASN A 685 23.20 52.06 14.47
C ASN A 685 22.69 50.73 13.88
N GLN A 686 21.54 50.25 14.34
CA GLN A 686 20.89 49.04 13.82
C GLN A 686 20.51 49.18 12.34
N HIS A 687 21.05 48.31 11.49
CA HIS A 687 20.66 48.15 10.09
C HIS A 687 21.03 46.76 9.59
N LEU A 688 20.38 46.33 8.50
CA LEU A 688 20.83 45.15 7.75
C LEU A 688 22.19 45.41 7.10
N LEU A 689 22.96 44.35 6.86
CA LEU A 689 24.27 44.45 6.24
C LEU A 689 24.22 45.19 4.90
N LYS A 690 24.99 46.28 4.79
CA LYS A 690 25.11 47.09 3.58
C LYS A 690 26.57 47.12 3.09
N ALA A 691 26.78 47.72 1.92
CA ALA A 691 28.12 47.94 1.39
C ALA A 691 29.00 48.74 2.38
N GLU A 692 30.29 48.38 2.43
CA GLU A 692 31.34 48.90 3.32
C GLU A 692 31.24 48.47 4.80
N ASP A 693 30.25 47.65 5.18
CA ASP A 693 30.23 47.09 6.53
C ASP A 693 31.29 46.00 6.71
N VAL A 694 31.91 45.98 7.89
CA VAL A 694 32.83 44.94 8.34
C VAL A 694 32.20 44.20 9.51
N ILE A 695 32.01 42.90 9.34
CA ILE A 695 31.47 42.02 10.37
C ILE A 695 32.63 41.23 10.98
N SER A 696 32.86 41.39 12.28
CA SER A 696 33.82 40.57 13.02
C SER A 696 33.11 39.41 13.69
N CYS A 697 33.58 38.20 13.44
CA CYS A 697 33.02 36.96 13.97
C CYS A 697 33.99 36.35 14.99
N CYS A 698 33.55 36.27 16.25
CA CYS A 698 34.34 35.75 17.36
C CYS A 698 33.78 34.41 17.82
N LEU A 699 34.62 33.37 17.84
CA LEU A 699 34.30 32.04 18.36
C LEU A 699 35.16 31.75 19.58
N ASP A 700 34.55 31.54 20.74
CA ASP A 700 35.20 31.04 21.94
C ASP A 700 34.74 29.61 22.21
N LEU A 701 35.67 28.67 22.17
CA LEU A 701 35.43 27.26 22.42
C LEU A 701 35.74 26.87 23.87
N SER A 702 36.26 27.77 24.70
CA SER A 702 36.57 27.49 26.11
C SER A 702 35.32 27.57 26.99
N ALA A 703 34.52 28.61 26.77
CA ALA A 703 33.13 28.71 27.18
C ALA A 703 32.36 28.87 25.86
N PRO A 704 31.74 27.80 25.32
CA PRO A 704 31.23 27.73 23.95
C PRO A 704 30.29 28.90 23.70
N SER A 705 30.83 29.95 23.07
CA SER A 705 30.15 31.20 22.81
C SER A 705 30.57 31.80 21.48
N ILE A 706 29.58 32.30 20.74
CA ILE A 706 29.77 32.99 19.46
C ILE A 706 29.23 34.40 19.59
N SER A 707 30.08 35.39 19.31
CA SER A 707 29.70 36.80 19.33
C SER A 707 30.08 37.51 18.04
N PHE A 708 29.33 38.56 17.73
CA PHE A 708 29.49 39.34 16.51
C PHE A 708 29.77 40.82 16.84
N ARG A 709 30.49 41.48 15.95
CA ARG A 709 30.69 42.93 15.98
C ARG A 709 30.44 43.49 14.59
N ILE A 710 29.86 44.68 14.51
CA ILE A 710 29.68 45.42 13.26
C ILE A 710 30.50 46.70 13.34
N ASN A 711 31.40 46.91 12.37
CA ASN A 711 32.29 48.08 12.31
C ASN A 711 33.05 48.33 13.63
N GLY A 712 33.51 47.24 14.27
CA GLY A 712 34.23 47.25 15.55
C GLY A 712 33.36 47.37 16.81
N GLN A 713 32.06 47.64 16.67
CA GLN A 713 31.13 47.80 17.79
C GLN A 713 30.49 46.47 18.20
N PRO A 714 30.40 46.16 19.51
CA PRO A 714 29.85 44.90 19.98
C PRO A 714 28.33 44.84 19.78
N VAL A 715 27.87 43.75 19.19
CA VAL A 715 26.44 43.42 19.13
C VAL A 715 26.02 42.84 20.48
N GLN A 716 24.92 43.36 21.05
CA GLN A 716 24.35 42.87 22.30
C GLN A 716 23.55 41.60 22.04
N GLY A 717 24.27 40.48 22.07
CA GLY A 717 23.73 39.13 21.87
C GLY A 717 24.85 38.17 21.48
N MET A 718 24.83 36.97 22.04
CA MET A 718 25.76 35.90 21.71
C MET A 718 25.03 34.55 21.77
N PHE A 719 25.51 33.60 20.98
CA PHE A 719 25.09 32.21 21.13
C PHE A 719 25.93 31.58 22.23
N GLU A 720 25.33 30.79 23.12
CA GLU A 720 25.99 30.08 24.19
C GLU A 720 25.47 28.64 24.27
N ASN A 721 26.21 27.75 24.94
CA ASN A 721 25.80 26.36 25.22
C ASN A 721 25.51 25.52 23.97
N PHE A 722 26.21 25.79 22.86
CA PHE A 722 26.15 24.92 21.68
C PHE A 722 27.06 23.69 21.83
N ASN A 723 26.73 22.63 21.11
CA ASN A 723 27.55 21.42 21.10
C ASN A 723 28.91 21.70 20.42
N THR A 724 29.99 21.29 21.08
CA THR A 724 31.36 21.35 20.55
C THR A 724 31.80 20.04 19.89
N ASP A 725 30.93 19.04 19.82
CA ASP A 725 31.16 17.84 19.02
C ASP A 725 31.18 18.22 17.54
N GLY A 726 32.33 18.00 16.90
CA GLY A 726 32.57 18.33 15.50
C GLY A 726 33.53 19.51 15.29
N LEU A 727 33.75 19.83 14.01
CA LEU A 727 34.63 20.91 13.60
C LEU A 727 33.80 22.12 13.16
N PHE A 728 34.15 23.29 13.65
CA PHE A 728 33.57 24.56 13.24
C PHE A 728 34.35 25.16 12.07
N PHE A 729 33.64 25.83 11.17
CA PHE A 729 34.25 26.58 10.07
C PHE A 729 33.53 27.93 9.86
N PRO A 730 34.26 28.95 9.38
CA PRO A 730 33.65 30.20 8.94
C PRO A 730 32.69 29.95 7.77
N VAL A 731 31.52 30.55 7.78
CA VAL A 731 30.56 30.43 6.68
C VAL A 731 29.86 31.75 6.40
N VAL A 732 29.62 32.00 5.11
CA VAL A 732 28.77 33.09 4.64
C VAL A 732 27.71 32.51 3.70
N SER A 733 26.46 32.91 3.87
CA SER A 733 25.37 32.57 2.96
C SER A 733 24.80 33.81 2.30
N PHE A 734 24.59 33.76 1.00
CA PHE A 734 24.09 34.90 0.24
C PHE A 734 23.28 34.49 -1.00
N SER A 735 22.37 35.35 -1.42
CA SER A 735 21.65 35.24 -2.69
C SER A 735 22.38 35.97 -3.82
N ALA A 736 21.83 35.91 -5.04
CA ALA A 736 22.31 36.72 -6.16
C ALA A 736 22.33 38.23 -5.82
N GLY A 737 23.25 38.98 -6.43
CA GLY A 737 23.41 40.43 -6.23
C GLY A 737 24.32 40.85 -5.07
N VAL A 738 25.00 39.89 -4.42
CA VAL A 738 25.87 40.13 -3.26
C VAL A 738 27.33 39.85 -3.60
N LYS A 739 28.23 40.73 -3.15
CA LYS A 739 29.69 40.53 -3.19
C LYS A 739 30.29 40.77 -1.80
N VAL A 740 31.06 39.79 -1.33
CA VAL A 740 31.69 39.78 -0.01
C VAL A 740 33.13 39.28 -0.09
N ARG A 741 33.96 39.67 0.87
CA ARG A 741 35.36 39.23 1.00
C ARG A 741 35.67 38.78 2.41
N PHE A 742 36.30 37.62 2.54
CA PHE A 742 36.87 37.15 3.81
C PHE A 742 38.20 37.86 4.11
N LEU A 743 38.39 38.21 5.38
CA LEU A 743 39.67 38.57 5.96
C LEU A 743 39.96 37.56 7.09
N LEU A 744 40.95 36.70 6.86
CA LEU A 744 41.25 35.59 7.77
C LEU A 744 42.52 35.85 8.62
N GLY A 745 43.22 36.96 8.34
CA GLY A 745 44.45 37.39 8.99
C GLY A 745 45.73 37.02 8.23
N GLY A 746 46.87 37.48 8.76
CA GLY A 746 48.20 37.17 8.21
C GLY A 746 48.37 37.70 6.79
N ARG A 747 48.72 36.81 5.84
CA ARG A 747 48.84 37.15 4.41
C ARG A 747 47.51 37.07 3.65
N HIS A 748 46.43 36.64 4.31
CA HIS A 748 45.12 36.35 3.71
C HIS A 748 44.05 37.39 4.12
N GLY A 749 44.48 38.64 4.22
CA GLY A 749 43.63 39.79 4.55
C GLY A 749 44.06 40.47 5.84
N GLU A 750 44.35 41.76 5.75
CA GLU A 750 44.62 42.60 6.92
C GLU A 750 43.29 43.00 7.58
N PHE A 751 43.19 42.78 8.89
CA PHE A 751 42.00 43.17 9.64
C PHE A 751 41.84 44.68 9.67
N LYS A 752 40.60 45.14 9.50
CA LYS A 752 40.24 46.55 9.64
C LYS A 752 40.11 46.93 11.11
N PHE A 753 39.74 45.98 11.96
CA PHE A 753 39.63 46.17 13.40
C PHE A 753 40.57 45.22 14.15
N LEU A 754 40.96 45.61 15.36
CA LEU A 754 41.82 44.78 16.18
C LEU A 754 41.02 43.61 16.77
N PRO A 755 41.52 42.37 16.69
CA PRO A 755 40.92 41.24 17.38
C PRO A 755 40.85 41.50 18.90
N PRO A 756 39.78 41.03 19.59
CA PRO A 756 39.73 41.11 21.04
C PRO A 756 40.87 40.32 21.70
N HIS A 757 41.22 40.67 22.94
CA HIS A 757 42.32 40.03 23.66
C HIS A 757 42.14 38.50 23.74
N GLY A 758 43.18 37.77 23.34
CA GLY A 758 43.23 36.31 23.39
C GLY A 758 42.60 35.59 22.20
N TYR A 759 42.09 36.31 21.19
CA TYR A 759 41.59 35.70 19.96
C TYR A 759 42.69 35.57 18.91
N ALA A 760 42.82 34.38 18.33
CA ALA A 760 43.74 34.11 17.23
C ALA A 760 43.05 34.29 15.87
N PRO A 761 43.78 34.78 14.86
CA PRO A 761 43.26 34.86 13.51
C PRO A 761 43.04 33.46 12.92
N CYS A 762 41.95 33.26 12.19
CA CYS A 762 41.58 31.94 11.64
C CYS A 762 42.64 31.33 10.70
N PHE A 763 43.50 32.13 10.06
CA PHE A 763 44.54 31.58 9.18
C PHE A 763 45.54 30.68 9.92
N GLU A 764 45.73 30.84 11.25
CA GLU A 764 46.67 30.04 12.04
C GLU A 764 46.23 28.57 12.15
N ALA A 765 44.96 28.24 11.85
CA ALA A 765 44.46 26.87 11.78
C ALA A 765 44.79 26.17 10.44
N LEU A 766 45.31 26.90 9.43
CA LEU A 766 45.59 26.32 8.12
C LEU A 766 46.77 25.34 8.20
N LEU A 767 46.60 24.14 7.63
CA LEU A 767 47.64 23.11 7.65
C LEU A 767 48.87 23.54 6.81
N PRO A 768 50.12 23.26 7.25
CA PRO A 768 51.35 23.74 6.59
C PRO A 768 51.54 23.32 5.12
N LYS A 769 50.87 22.25 4.67
CA LYS A 769 50.95 21.74 3.28
C LYS A 769 49.78 22.21 2.41
N GLU A 770 48.79 22.87 2.97
CA GLU A 770 47.58 23.30 2.26
C GLU A 770 47.66 24.79 1.87
N LYS A 771 46.98 25.15 0.76
CA LYS A 771 46.79 26.54 0.35
C LYS A 771 45.39 26.99 0.73
N MET A 772 45.27 28.26 1.10
CA MET A 772 43.97 28.89 1.38
C MET A 772 43.09 28.91 0.13
N ARG A 773 41.86 28.42 0.24
CA ARG A 773 40.84 28.43 -0.81
C ARG A 773 39.45 28.62 -0.21
N VAL A 774 38.55 29.19 -1.00
CA VAL A 774 37.13 29.31 -0.67
C VAL A 774 36.38 28.32 -1.55
N GLU A 775 35.55 27.50 -0.93
CA GLU A 775 34.82 26.41 -1.58
C GLU A 775 33.34 26.53 -1.25
N HIS A 776 32.51 26.02 -2.16
CA HIS A 776 31.11 25.76 -1.85
C HIS A 776 31.02 24.64 -0.80
N ASN A 777 30.16 24.81 0.19
CA ASN A 777 29.96 23.76 1.19
C ASN A 777 29.29 22.54 0.52
N LYS A 778 29.97 21.38 0.57
CA LYS A 778 29.49 20.06 0.09
C LYS A 778 28.94 20.10 -1.35
N GLU A 779 29.75 20.62 -2.27
CA GLU A 779 29.42 20.65 -3.71
C GLU A 779 29.27 19.22 -4.29
N TYR A 780 28.09 18.91 -4.82
CA TYR A 780 27.77 17.60 -5.40
C TYR A 780 27.85 17.59 -6.94
N LYS A 781 28.01 18.76 -7.56
CA LYS A 781 28.13 18.94 -9.00
C LYS A 781 29.17 20.02 -9.30
N GLN A 782 30.03 19.79 -10.28
CA GLN A 782 30.92 20.81 -10.78
C GLN A 782 30.77 20.89 -12.29
N ASP A 783 30.39 22.06 -12.80
CA ASP A 783 30.22 22.28 -14.23
C ASP A 783 31.51 22.90 -14.79
N HIS A 784 32.40 22.06 -15.34
CA HIS A 784 33.62 22.51 -16.03
C HIS A 784 33.46 22.36 -17.54
N SER A 785 33.75 23.43 -18.28
CA SER A 785 33.85 23.43 -19.76
C SER A 785 32.66 22.78 -20.52
N GLY A 786 31.46 22.81 -19.96
CA GLY A 786 30.24 22.24 -20.55
C GLY A 786 30.01 20.75 -20.26
N MET A 787 30.91 20.09 -19.51
CA MET A 787 30.73 18.75 -18.98
C MET A 787 30.32 18.82 -17.51
N ARG A 788 29.28 18.07 -17.13
CA ARG A 788 28.79 18.02 -15.74
C ARG A 788 29.46 16.87 -15.00
N ASP A 789 30.36 17.20 -14.08
CA ASP A 789 30.99 16.21 -13.20
C ASP A 789 30.19 16.09 -11.90
N LEU A 790 29.80 14.86 -11.56
CA LEU A 790 29.14 14.54 -10.30
C LEU A 790 30.21 14.16 -9.27
N LEU A 791 30.24 14.90 -8.16
CA LEU A 791 31.19 14.67 -7.08
C LEU A 791 30.60 13.69 -6.06
N GLY A 792 31.43 12.74 -5.61
CA GLY A 792 31.07 11.87 -4.49
C GLY A 792 31.09 12.63 -3.16
N PRO A 793 30.58 12.02 -2.07
CA PRO A 793 30.60 12.66 -0.75
C PRO A 793 32.03 12.97 -0.34
N THR A 794 32.33 14.26 -0.12
CA THR A 794 33.63 14.69 0.41
C THR A 794 33.77 14.17 1.85
N ILE A 795 34.76 13.32 2.09
CA ILE A 795 35.07 12.85 3.45
C ILE A 795 35.67 14.05 4.19
N SER A 796 34.88 14.67 5.07
CA SER A 796 35.36 15.71 5.99
C SER A 796 36.55 15.16 6.78
N LEU A 797 37.63 15.93 6.87
CA LEU A 797 38.81 15.56 7.65
C LEU A 797 38.39 15.26 9.10
N THR A 798 38.55 14.02 9.54
CA THR A 798 38.21 13.58 10.91
C THR A 798 39.10 14.19 11.97
N GLN A 799 40.23 14.79 11.59
CA GLN A 799 41.17 15.39 12.52
C GLN A 799 41.74 16.68 11.94
N ALA A 800 41.12 17.82 12.26
CA ALA A 800 41.65 19.15 11.93
C ALA A 800 42.83 19.57 12.82
N ALA A 801 42.98 18.91 13.97
CA ALA A 801 43.95 19.24 15.00
C ALA A 801 44.93 18.09 15.24
N PHE A 802 46.23 18.39 15.19
CA PHE A 802 47.26 17.45 15.63
C PHE A 802 47.15 17.24 17.14
N THR A 803 46.78 16.03 17.53
CA THR A 803 46.78 15.57 18.92
C THR A 803 47.86 14.50 19.02
N PRO A 804 48.99 14.77 19.71
CA PRO A 804 50.04 13.77 19.82
C PRO A 804 49.55 12.57 20.63
N THR A 805 49.74 11.39 20.08
CA THR A 805 49.45 10.11 20.75
C THR A 805 50.74 9.33 20.97
N PRO A 806 51.49 9.61 22.05
CA PRO A 806 52.64 8.80 22.40
C PRO A 806 52.26 7.36 22.71
N VAL A 807 53.15 6.44 22.39
CA VAL A 807 53.07 5.02 22.77
C VAL A 807 53.17 4.92 24.28
N ASP A 808 52.23 4.20 24.91
CA ASP A 808 52.22 4.01 26.37
C ASP A 808 53.27 2.97 26.79
N THR A 809 54.26 3.41 27.56
CA THR A 809 55.34 2.57 28.11
C THR A 809 55.16 2.26 29.60
N SER A 810 54.05 2.69 30.21
CA SER A 810 53.84 2.63 31.68
C SER A 810 53.76 1.20 32.22
N GLN A 811 53.18 0.27 31.46
CA GLN A 811 52.98 -1.13 31.86
C GLN A 811 54.14 -2.05 31.45
N ILE A 812 55.17 -1.51 30.79
CA ILE A 812 56.27 -2.30 30.23
C ILE A 812 57.41 -2.36 31.23
N VAL A 813 57.64 -3.56 31.75
CA VAL A 813 58.80 -3.87 32.59
C VAL A 813 59.94 -4.33 31.69
N LEU A 814 61.10 -3.68 31.82
CA LEU A 814 62.28 -4.04 31.05
C LEU A 814 62.90 -5.34 31.62
N PRO A 815 63.15 -6.36 30.79
CA PRO A 815 63.86 -7.56 31.23
C PRO A 815 65.28 -7.26 31.75
N PRO A 816 65.80 -8.00 32.76
CA PRO A 816 67.10 -7.73 33.38
C PRO A 816 68.30 -7.73 32.41
N HIS A 817 68.21 -8.50 31.32
CA HIS A 817 69.27 -8.54 30.30
C HIS A 817 69.31 -7.27 29.43
N LEU A 818 68.17 -6.65 29.15
CA LEU A 818 68.11 -5.36 28.45
C LEU A 818 68.48 -4.18 29.35
N GLU A 819 68.34 -4.34 30.67
CA GLU A 819 68.76 -3.32 31.64
C GLU A 819 70.29 -3.14 31.67
N ARG A 820 71.05 -4.20 31.39
CA ARG A 820 72.50 -4.12 31.17
C ARG A 820 72.86 -3.39 29.87
N ILE A 821 72.05 -3.57 28.83
CA ILE A 821 72.25 -2.91 27.53
C ILE A 821 71.86 -1.43 27.60
N ARG A 822 70.93 -1.02 28.47
CA ARG A 822 70.50 0.38 28.66
C ARG A 822 71.67 1.34 28.82
N GLU A 823 72.63 1.03 29.69
CA GLU A 823 73.78 1.89 29.93
C GLU A 823 74.72 1.94 28.73
N LYS A 824 74.93 0.81 28.04
CA LYS A 824 75.74 0.74 26.82
C LYS A 824 75.12 1.46 25.63
N LEU A 825 73.79 1.42 25.52
CA LEU A 825 73.04 2.19 24.53
C LEU A 825 73.16 3.69 24.80
N ALA A 826 72.99 4.12 26.06
CA ALA A 826 73.16 5.51 26.46
C ALA A 826 74.60 6.01 26.21
N GLU A 827 75.60 5.19 26.52
CA GLU A 827 77.01 5.46 26.22
C GLU A 827 77.21 5.65 24.71
N ASN A 828 76.76 4.72 23.87
CA ASN A 828 76.95 4.83 22.42
C ASN A 828 76.17 5.99 21.76
N ILE A 829 74.94 6.28 22.23
CA ILE A 829 74.17 7.46 21.78
C ILE A 829 74.92 8.75 22.15
N HIS A 830 75.48 8.82 23.36
CA HIS A 830 76.29 9.95 23.80
C HIS A 830 77.55 10.11 22.95
N GLU A 831 78.28 9.03 22.66
CA GLU A 831 79.45 9.03 21.79
C GLU A 831 79.14 9.55 20.37
N LEU A 832 78.01 9.13 19.78
CA LEU A 832 77.54 9.62 18.47
C LEU A 832 77.11 11.10 18.53
N TRP A 833 76.44 11.51 19.60
CA TRP A 833 76.04 12.90 19.80
C TRP A 833 77.25 13.82 19.95
N VAL A 834 78.27 13.42 20.74
CA VAL A 834 79.54 14.13 20.88
C VAL A 834 80.25 14.22 19.53
N MET A 835 80.34 13.11 18.78
CA MET A 835 80.93 13.08 17.44
C MET A 835 80.27 14.11 16.51
N ASN A 836 78.94 14.10 16.39
CA ASN A 836 78.17 15.03 15.55
C ASN A 836 78.37 16.49 15.98
N LYS A 837 78.45 16.76 17.28
CA LYS A 837 78.71 18.13 17.78
C LYS A 837 80.11 18.60 17.42
N ILE A 838 81.12 17.74 17.50
CA ILE A 838 82.49 18.08 17.07
C ILE A 838 82.55 18.34 15.56
N GLU A 839 81.82 17.58 14.74
CA GLU A 839 81.73 17.83 13.29
C GLU A 839 81.11 19.20 12.95
N LEU A 840 80.14 19.64 13.76
CA LEU A 840 79.56 20.97 13.67
C LEU A 840 80.46 22.09 14.26
N GLY A 841 81.66 21.73 14.74
CA GLY A 841 82.67 22.65 15.25
C GLY A 841 82.48 23.04 16.73
N TRP A 842 81.78 22.23 17.51
CA TRP A 842 81.64 22.47 18.95
C TRP A 842 82.85 21.98 19.74
N THR A 843 83.27 22.76 20.73
CA THR A 843 84.39 22.46 21.64
C THR A 843 83.92 22.40 23.09
N PHE A 844 84.69 21.72 23.95
CA PHE A 844 84.37 21.66 25.37
C PHE A 844 84.50 23.04 26.04
N GLY A 845 83.53 23.41 26.87
CA GLY A 845 83.59 24.60 27.72
C GLY A 845 82.67 24.47 28.94
N PRO A 846 83.02 25.06 30.10
CA PRO A 846 82.31 24.84 31.36
C PRO A 846 80.89 25.41 31.38
N VAL A 847 80.58 26.36 30.50
CA VAL A 847 79.27 26.97 30.32
C VAL A 847 78.87 26.83 28.85
N ARG A 848 77.61 26.53 28.60
CA ARG A 848 77.08 26.46 27.24
C ARG A 848 77.04 27.86 26.63
N ASP A 849 77.74 28.05 25.52
CA ASP A 849 77.77 29.30 24.76
C ASP A 849 77.62 28.95 23.27
N ASP A 850 76.43 29.21 22.73
CA ASP A 850 76.09 28.86 21.35
C ASP A 850 76.85 29.73 20.33
N ASN A 851 77.28 30.95 20.70
CA ASN A 851 78.07 31.84 19.85
C ASN A 851 79.54 31.40 19.76
N LYS A 852 80.12 30.96 20.88
CA LYS A 852 81.48 30.39 20.94
C LYS A 852 81.54 28.91 20.57
N ARG A 853 80.38 28.30 20.30
CA ARG A 853 80.21 26.85 20.07
C ARG A 853 80.87 26.02 21.17
N GLN A 854 80.60 26.38 22.42
CA GLN A 854 81.09 25.66 23.59
C GLN A 854 79.96 24.91 24.26
N HIS A 855 80.17 23.62 24.57
CA HIS A 855 79.18 22.79 25.24
C HIS A 855 79.77 22.01 26.42
N PRO A 856 79.15 22.05 27.61
CA PRO A 856 79.68 21.44 28.83
C PRO A 856 79.62 19.91 28.84
N CYS A 857 78.70 19.31 28.09
CA CYS A 857 78.53 17.86 28.03
C CYS A 857 79.47 17.14 27.04
N LEU A 858 80.48 17.81 26.47
CA LEU A 858 81.48 17.16 25.60
C LEU A 858 82.58 16.48 26.43
N VAL A 859 82.15 15.55 27.28
CA VAL A 859 82.97 14.77 28.19
C VAL A 859 82.60 13.29 28.08
N GLU A 860 83.43 12.39 28.61
CA GLU A 860 83.10 10.97 28.73
C GLU A 860 81.76 10.76 29.44
N PHE A 861 81.01 9.73 29.03
CA PHE A 861 79.70 9.42 29.61
C PHE A 861 79.73 9.27 31.14
N SER A 862 80.82 8.72 31.69
CA SER A 862 81.03 8.56 33.13
C SER A 862 81.23 9.88 33.88
N LYS A 863 81.67 10.93 33.19
CA LYS A 863 82.00 12.26 33.71
C LYS A 863 80.89 13.30 33.45
N LEU A 864 79.76 12.88 32.88
CA LEU A 864 78.60 13.76 32.70
C LEU A 864 78.03 14.22 34.06
N PRO A 865 77.46 15.44 34.12
CA PRO A 865 76.63 15.84 35.25
C PRO A 865 75.53 14.82 35.51
N GLU A 866 75.24 14.53 36.77
CA GLU A 866 74.29 13.47 37.17
C GLU A 866 72.91 13.64 36.51
N GLN A 867 72.45 14.89 36.36
CA GLN A 867 71.20 15.22 35.67
C GLN A 867 71.23 14.82 34.18
N GLU A 868 72.29 15.15 33.46
CA GLU A 868 72.45 14.83 32.03
C GLU A 868 72.71 13.34 31.80
N ARG A 869 73.44 12.70 32.71
CA ARG A 869 73.65 11.24 32.69
C ARG A 869 72.32 10.51 32.87
N ASN A 870 71.52 10.91 33.87
CA ASN A 870 70.20 10.34 34.12
C ASN A 870 69.24 10.59 32.95
N TYR A 871 69.31 11.76 32.31
CA TYR A 871 68.54 12.05 31.11
C TYR A 871 68.87 11.09 29.96
N ASN A 872 70.15 10.87 29.65
CA ASN A 872 70.56 9.92 28.62
C ASN A 872 70.17 8.46 28.96
N LEU A 873 70.27 8.07 30.23
CA LEU A 873 69.80 6.75 30.69
C LEU A 873 68.28 6.60 30.54
N GLN A 874 67.52 7.65 30.86
CA GLN A 874 66.06 7.68 30.72
C GLN A 874 65.64 7.64 29.24
N MET A 875 66.31 8.38 28.36
CA MET A 875 66.04 8.34 26.91
C MET A 875 66.27 6.93 26.34
N SER A 876 67.38 6.28 26.72
CA SER A 876 67.65 4.90 26.34
C SER A 876 66.64 3.91 26.91
N LEU A 877 66.21 4.11 28.16
CA LEU A 877 65.17 3.29 28.80
C LEU A 877 63.83 3.39 28.05
N GLU A 878 63.36 4.60 27.78
CA GLU A 878 62.10 4.82 27.07
C GLU A 878 62.16 4.33 25.62
N THR A 879 63.32 4.44 24.95
CA THR A 879 63.53 3.88 23.60
C THR A 879 63.36 2.35 23.62
N LEU A 880 63.98 1.66 24.58
CA LEU A 880 63.86 0.21 24.74
C LEU A 880 62.43 -0.23 25.11
N LYS A 881 61.77 0.50 26.01
CA LYS A 881 60.36 0.23 26.34
C LYS A 881 59.44 0.46 25.16
N THR A 882 59.66 1.52 24.38
CA THR A 882 58.88 1.81 23.16
C THR A 882 59.02 0.68 22.14
N LEU A 883 60.23 0.16 21.93
CA LEU A 883 60.46 -1.01 21.07
C LEU A 883 59.63 -2.22 21.54
N LEU A 884 59.64 -2.54 22.83
CA LEU A 884 58.82 -3.64 23.36
C LEU A 884 57.31 -3.36 23.20
N ALA A 885 56.88 -2.12 23.39
CA ALA A 885 55.48 -1.69 23.22
C ALA A 885 54.98 -1.86 21.78
N LEU A 886 55.84 -1.61 20.81
CA LEU A 886 55.57 -1.75 19.38
C LEU A 886 55.61 -3.22 18.92
N GLY A 887 55.77 -4.18 19.83
CA GLY A 887 55.76 -5.61 19.54
C GLY A 887 57.10 -6.16 19.05
N CYS A 888 58.21 -5.43 19.25
CA CYS A 888 59.53 -5.92 18.87
C CYS A 888 60.03 -7.00 19.83
N HIS A 889 60.50 -8.11 19.29
CA HIS A 889 61.29 -9.08 20.05
C HIS A 889 62.74 -8.61 20.11
N VAL A 890 63.10 -7.88 21.17
CA VAL A 890 64.48 -7.45 21.42
C VAL A 890 65.16 -8.51 22.28
N GLY A 891 66.16 -9.19 21.72
CA GLY A 891 66.92 -10.24 22.39
C GLY A 891 68.35 -10.30 21.90
N ILE A 892 69.22 -10.94 22.69
CA ILE A 892 70.63 -11.16 22.34
C ILE A 892 70.69 -12.39 21.42
N ALA A 893 71.04 -12.20 20.15
CA ALA A 893 71.07 -13.28 19.16
C ALA A 893 72.38 -14.10 19.18
N ASP A 894 73.49 -13.52 19.64
CA ASP A 894 74.80 -14.14 19.78
C ASP A 894 75.46 -13.59 21.06
N GLU A 895 75.66 -14.43 22.09
CA GLU A 895 76.29 -14.05 23.36
C GLU A 895 77.75 -13.60 23.18
N HIS A 896 78.40 -13.91 22.06
CA HIS A 896 79.78 -13.50 21.74
C HIS A 896 79.82 -12.34 20.74
N ALA A 897 78.67 -11.70 20.46
CA ALA A 897 78.60 -10.53 19.58
C ALA A 897 79.33 -9.31 20.17
N GLU A 898 79.30 -9.13 21.50
CA GLU A 898 79.96 -8.00 22.19
C GLU A 898 81.47 -7.99 21.95
N ASP A 899 82.12 -9.17 21.95
CA ASP A 899 83.56 -9.32 21.67
C ASP A 899 83.93 -9.01 20.21
N LYS A 900 82.95 -9.04 19.29
CA LYS A 900 83.12 -8.74 17.86
C LYS A 900 82.93 -7.25 17.55
N VAL A 901 82.35 -6.46 18.48
CA VAL A 901 82.09 -5.03 18.28
C VAL A 901 83.40 -4.24 18.40
N LYS A 902 83.84 -3.65 17.27
CA LYS A 902 84.99 -2.74 17.26
C LYS A 902 84.53 -1.29 17.41
N LYS A 903 85.33 -0.48 18.09
CA LYS A 903 85.15 0.98 18.13
C LYS A 903 85.70 1.61 16.85
N LEU A 904 85.01 2.63 16.36
CA LEU A 904 85.41 3.39 15.18
C LEU A 904 86.73 4.15 15.45
N LYS A 905 87.74 3.95 14.60
CA LYS A 905 89.01 4.69 14.72
C LYS A 905 88.88 6.07 14.09
N LEU A 906 88.51 7.07 14.89
CA LEU A 906 88.43 8.46 14.43
C LEU A 906 89.83 9.09 14.23
N PRO A 907 90.00 10.08 13.32
CA PRO A 907 91.22 10.88 13.22
C PRO A 907 91.45 11.80 14.44
N THR A 908 92.64 12.38 14.60
CA THR A 908 93.00 13.31 15.70
C THR A 908 92.18 14.59 15.74
N LYS A 909 91.49 14.97 14.65
CA LYS A 909 90.58 16.12 14.61
C LYS A 909 89.38 16.03 15.58
N TYR A 910 89.05 14.82 16.04
CA TYR A 910 87.97 14.58 17.00
C TYR A 910 88.45 14.55 18.45
N GLN A 911 89.75 14.76 18.69
CA GLN A 911 90.29 14.81 20.04
C GLN A 911 90.05 16.20 20.63
N LEU A 912 89.33 16.24 21.75
CA LEU A 912 89.07 17.48 22.48
C LEU A 912 90.30 17.89 23.30
N PRO A 913 90.38 19.17 23.73
CA PRO A 913 91.46 19.65 24.61
C PRO A 913 91.58 18.90 25.95
N SER A 914 90.51 18.19 26.36
CA SER A 914 90.45 17.32 27.55
C SER A 914 91.04 15.92 27.33
N GLU A 915 91.74 15.70 26.21
CA GLU A 915 92.25 14.41 25.70
C GLU A 915 91.16 13.35 25.40
N TYR A 916 89.89 13.65 25.67
CA TYR A 916 88.77 12.81 25.34
C TYR A 916 88.53 12.80 23.82
N LYS A 917 88.31 11.60 23.29
CA LYS A 917 88.02 11.37 21.88
C LYS A 917 86.86 10.39 21.79
N PRO A 918 85.75 10.76 21.14
CA PRO A 918 84.61 9.88 21.04
C PRO A 918 84.98 8.63 20.23
N ALA A 919 84.43 7.49 20.62
CA ALA A 919 84.73 6.19 20.02
C ALA A 919 83.44 5.34 19.93
N PRO A 920 82.49 5.74 19.05
CA PRO A 920 81.25 5.01 18.85
C PRO A 920 81.51 3.63 18.22
N MET A 921 80.53 2.75 18.32
CA MET A 921 80.59 1.39 17.75
C MET A 921 80.58 1.43 16.22
N ASP A 922 81.45 0.64 15.57
CA ASP A 922 81.46 0.49 14.10
C ASP A 922 80.41 -0.55 13.65
N LEU A 923 79.30 -0.04 13.13
CA LEU A 923 78.14 -0.82 12.68
C LEU A 923 77.96 -0.80 11.15
N SER A 924 78.97 -0.34 10.38
CA SER A 924 78.88 -0.15 8.92
C SER A 924 78.55 -1.44 8.12
N HIS A 925 78.84 -2.60 8.68
CA HIS A 925 78.59 -3.92 8.07
C HIS A 925 77.16 -4.43 8.29
N LEU A 926 76.36 -3.77 9.15
CA LEU A 926 74.98 -4.14 9.44
C LEU A 926 74.03 -3.35 8.54
N LYS A 927 73.10 -4.05 7.88
CA LYS A 927 71.99 -3.45 7.14
C LYS A 927 70.69 -3.70 7.89
N LEU A 928 69.88 -2.66 8.05
CA LEU A 928 68.54 -2.78 8.60
C LEU A 928 67.64 -3.51 7.60
N THR A 929 66.72 -4.32 8.11
CA THR A 929 65.64 -4.91 7.32
C THR A 929 64.53 -3.89 7.07
N SER A 930 63.71 -4.06 6.03
CA SER A 930 62.57 -3.16 5.75
C SER A 930 61.60 -3.03 6.94
N ALA A 931 61.43 -4.09 7.73
CA ALA A 931 60.65 -4.05 8.97
C ALA A 931 61.30 -3.15 10.04
N GLN A 932 62.63 -3.17 10.16
CA GLN A 932 63.36 -2.28 11.08
C GLN A 932 63.38 -0.83 10.59
N GLU A 933 63.42 -0.56 9.29
CA GLU A 933 63.30 0.80 8.74
C GLU A 933 61.93 1.43 9.04
N ALA A 934 60.84 0.69 8.80
CA ALA A 934 59.49 1.16 9.18
C ALA A 934 59.35 1.39 10.70
N MET A 935 60.10 0.64 11.50
CA MET A 935 60.16 0.80 12.95
C MET A 935 60.90 2.06 13.38
N VAL A 936 61.95 2.45 12.65
CA VAL A 936 62.65 3.72 12.86
C VAL A 936 61.69 4.89 12.64
N ASP A 937 60.87 4.84 11.59
CA ASP A 937 59.84 5.87 11.34
C ASP A 937 58.83 5.94 12.48
N LYS A 938 58.38 4.79 13.00
CA LYS A 938 57.46 4.73 14.16
C LYS A 938 58.08 5.24 15.45
N LEU A 939 59.37 4.97 15.69
CA LEU A 939 60.11 5.53 16.82
C LEU A 939 60.27 7.04 16.69
N ALA A 940 60.55 7.54 15.48
CA ALA A 940 60.65 8.97 15.21
C ALA A 940 59.30 9.68 15.38
N GLU A 941 58.21 9.09 14.90
CA GLU A 941 56.84 9.56 15.11
C GLU A 941 56.51 9.61 16.61
N ASN A 942 56.84 8.55 17.36
CA ASN A 942 56.62 8.52 18.81
C ASN A 942 57.45 9.58 19.53
N ALA A 943 58.72 9.75 19.18
CA ALA A 943 59.58 10.79 19.75
C ALA A 943 59.02 12.19 19.51
N HIS A 944 58.50 12.45 18.30
CA HIS A 944 57.81 13.69 17.98
C HIS A 944 56.53 13.85 18.80
N ASN A 945 55.73 12.80 18.96
CA ASN A 945 54.51 12.84 19.79
C ASN A 945 54.82 13.10 21.27
N VAL A 946 55.84 12.47 21.84
CA VAL A 946 56.27 12.71 23.22
C VAL A 946 56.70 14.16 23.39
N TRP A 947 57.55 14.66 22.50
CA TRP A 947 57.99 16.06 22.49
C TRP A 947 56.80 17.02 22.39
N ALA A 948 55.88 16.77 21.45
CA ALA A 948 54.73 17.63 21.22
C ALA A 948 53.78 17.61 22.42
N ARG A 949 53.48 16.44 23.00
CA ARG A 949 52.64 16.33 24.21
C ARG A 949 53.21 17.16 25.35
N ASP A 950 54.52 17.06 25.59
CA ASP A 950 55.16 17.74 26.72
C ASP A 950 55.20 19.26 26.48
N ARG A 951 55.43 19.70 25.24
CA ARG A 951 55.36 21.13 24.87
C ARG A 951 53.95 21.69 24.95
N ILE A 952 52.94 20.97 24.48
CA ILE A 952 51.53 21.39 24.54
C ILE A 952 51.09 21.49 26.01
N ARG A 953 51.50 20.56 26.87
CA ARG A 953 51.26 20.65 28.33
C ARG A 953 51.92 21.89 28.97
N GLN A 954 53.04 22.36 28.43
CA GLN A 954 53.70 23.60 28.83
C GLN A 954 53.05 24.87 28.22
N GLY A 955 51.94 24.73 27.49
CA GLY A 955 51.21 25.85 26.88
C GLY A 955 51.67 26.22 25.47
N TRP A 956 52.41 25.35 24.79
CA TRP A 956 52.81 25.56 23.39
C TRP A 956 51.61 25.43 22.44
N THR A 957 51.48 26.37 21.51
CA THR A 957 50.44 26.42 20.46
C THR A 957 51.09 26.78 19.12
N TYR A 958 50.37 26.59 18.00
CA TYR A 958 50.92 26.80 16.64
C TYR A 958 51.36 28.24 16.30
N GLY A 959 50.90 29.26 17.03
CA GLY A 959 51.18 30.65 16.67
C GLY A 959 52.50 31.20 17.21
N ILE A 960 53.02 32.20 16.49
CA ILE A 960 54.35 32.81 16.68
C ILE A 960 54.46 33.66 17.96
N GLN A 961 53.36 33.87 18.69
CA GLN A 961 53.35 34.68 19.92
C GLN A 961 53.78 33.88 21.18
N GLN A 962 55.03 33.40 21.18
CA GLN A 962 55.83 33.29 22.41
C GLN A 962 57.03 34.22 22.28
N VAL A 963 56.76 35.53 22.29
CA VAL A 963 57.77 36.53 22.60
C VAL A 963 57.45 37.06 23.99
N GLY A 964 58.18 36.58 24.99
CA GLY A 964 58.25 37.21 26.29
C GLY A 964 57.74 36.39 27.47
N THR A 965 58.41 35.28 27.78
CA THR A 965 58.79 34.85 29.15
C THR A 965 59.58 33.55 29.01
N PHE A 966 60.67 33.39 29.75
CA PHE A 966 61.74 32.38 29.60
C PHE A 966 62.82 32.75 28.57
N PHE A 967 63.49 33.87 28.84
CA PHE A 967 64.95 33.90 28.84
C PHE A 967 65.43 34.01 30.29
#